data_AF-A0A7C3QUV9-F1
#
_entry.id   AF-A0A7C3QUV9-F1
#
_cell.length_a   1.000
_cell.length_b   1.000
_cell.length_c   1.000
_cell.angle_alpha   90.00
_cell.angle_beta   90.00
_cell.angle_gamma   90.00
#
_symmetry.space_group_name_H-M   'P 1'
#
loop_
_entity.id
_entity.type
_entity.pdbx_description
1 polymer ?
#
loop_
_entity_poly.entity_id
_entity_poly.type
_entity_poly.pdbx_seq_one_letter_code
_entity_poly.pdbx_strand_id
1 'polypeptide(L)'
;MARYLQSYILILALFLPAFIFSENVCDAEFSCGYYPEKKEDVENIPLSPSSYIQHRGLPSSVDLSSIMPPPGSQGGQGSCVAWSTTYATKSYHEKRKQKWEYDPTFQNGKGEHVFSPAFTYNQINGGKDAGSSIKTAFDLIVRTGAVPWSVMPYSDKDYLTQPSPEAKMLARKFRAKSYAQLRLDNLDAMKAELAKVNPIVAGFKVYPELRSVKGDVMDSYSGDVKGGHAMAIVGYDDSKRSPKGHRGAFLIQNSWGKKWGNGGFGWISYDIMLDLVKYAYVLYDSEGEVTHDTKISPPQSVTASRGTYNDKIVLKWSDVNGATAYEVERKDPEGEFQSIGYANTASYSDTVVEAGIEYSYRIIASNADTKSTPSDSPVATGFAAAAKTRPSPVTNLEASVSQKTVTLTWDASEGAKNYIVSRSENGNWKVLTQGSSTSFTDRSAPAGRISYSVIAKSDGGKSDASIVYADIASPGNPPAKVEELSASEGLYGDRIELNWRASDSASLYFIYRYDYETKSFGGPFESKTNSFADSDSSLEKGKSYAYTVLAANQYGYSEYSAYATGSLHPTARAGEAPAPPSELKGSITQNQQVELSWKTVKGVRVYNVFRKLSGTKEFKFVTKVEGTQFKEPFPGKSGELYFYTVRSQSELAGESVDSISVAIFKNSERAKSRSIIPDESQKFTGEYKGQLWNGANSMPLTVNISKEKDTLIIKVKEGNTEKQYQAKNVYGSSSLETSGFTFTLDKSGRSARISTASYDETVRRSSK
;
A
#
# COMPACT_ATOMS: atom_id res chain seq x y z
N MET A 1 -76.08 -18.05 40.11
CA MET A 1 -76.18 -17.16 41.30
C MET A 1 -74.77 -17.01 41.88
N ALA A 2 -73.81 -16.32 41.28
CA ALA A 2 -73.76 -14.97 40.70
C ALA A 2 -73.68 -13.85 41.76
N ARG A 3 -72.50 -13.65 42.35
CA ARG A 3 -71.97 -12.32 42.67
C ARG A 3 -70.52 -12.25 42.19
N TYR A 4 -70.27 -11.23 41.37
CA TYR A 4 -69.27 -11.16 40.32
C TYR A 4 -67.93 -10.57 40.81
N LEU A 5 -66.87 -11.04 40.18
CA LEU A 5 -65.48 -10.58 40.24
C LEU A 5 -65.34 -9.06 40.02
N GLN A 6 -64.54 -8.42 40.87
CA GLN A 6 -63.95 -7.10 40.60
C GLN A 6 -62.46 -7.19 40.89
N SER A 7 -61.67 -7.42 39.85
CA SER A 7 -60.24 -7.11 39.72
C SER A 7 -59.82 -7.61 38.34
N TYR A 8 -59.59 -6.72 37.38
CA TYR A 8 -58.55 -6.82 36.35
C TYR A 8 -58.72 -5.71 35.29
N ILE A 9 -57.61 -4.99 35.07
CA ILE A 9 -57.20 -4.24 33.88
C ILE A 9 -57.88 -2.88 33.64
N LEU A 10 -57.28 -1.86 34.25
CA LEU A 10 -57.20 -0.52 33.67
C LEU A 10 -55.76 -0.37 33.13
N ILE A 11 -55.55 -0.62 31.84
CA ILE A 11 -54.37 -0.09 31.14
C ILE A 11 -54.90 0.84 30.07
N LEU A 12 -54.56 2.12 30.27
CA LEU A 12 -54.77 3.21 29.36
C LEU A 12 -54.39 2.82 27.92
N ALA A 13 -55.35 3.03 27.02
CA ALA A 13 -55.06 3.36 25.64
C ALA A 13 -54.27 4.67 25.60
N LEU A 14 -52.94 4.57 25.66
CA LEU A 14 -52.04 5.63 25.26
C LEU A 14 -51.87 5.52 23.74
N PHE A 15 -52.49 6.47 23.04
CA PHE A 15 -52.29 6.76 21.63
C PHE A 15 -50.79 6.75 21.28
N LEU A 16 -50.35 5.71 20.59
CA LEU A 16 -49.19 5.81 19.70
C LEU A 16 -49.72 6.32 18.36
N PRO A 17 -49.09 7.33 17.73
CA PRO A 17 -49.42 7.66 16.35
C PRO A 17 -48.90 6.50 15.50
N ALA A 18 -49.74 5.51 15.24
CA ALA A 18 -49.60 4.71 14.04
C ALA A 18 -49.69 5.69 12.87
N PHE A 19 -48.65 5.74 12.04
CA PHE A 19 -48.75 6.36 10.72
C PHE A 19 -49.84 5.61 9.95
N ILE A 20 -51.08 6.08 10.05
CA ILE A 20 -52.17 5.68 9.18
C ILE A 20 -51.91 6.43 7.87
N PHE A 21 -51.27 5.77 6.92
CA PHE A 21 -51.33 6.19 5.52
C PHE A 21 -52.81 6.13 5.13
N SER A 22 -53.45 7.30 4.96
CA SER A 22 -54.83 7.39 4.50
C SER A 22 -54.97 6.73 3.13
N GLU A 23 -56.04 5.98 2.94
CA GLU A 23 -56.39 5.22 1.73
C GLU A 23 -56.22 6.03 0.43
N ASN A 24 -55.66 5.38 -0.60
CA ASN A 24 -55.25 5.85 -1.94
C ASN A 24 -53.76 6.23 -2.08
N VAL A 25 -52.93 5.23 -1.78
CA VAL A 25 -51.47 5.24 -1.61
C VAL A 25 -50.92 4.10 -2.48
N CYS A 26 -50.21 4.45 -3.56
CA CYS A 26 -49.68 3.57 -4.62
C CYS A 26 -50.71 2.75 -5.45
N ASP A 27 -50.49 2.68 -6.77
CA ASP A 27 -51.38 2.01 -7.73
C ASP A 27 -50.72 0.74 -8.28
N ALA A 28 -51.47 -0.07 -9.04
CA ALA A 28 -50.97 -1.36 -9.53
C ALA A 28 -49.76 -1.25 -10.48
N GLU A 29 -49.52 -0.09 -11.10
CA GLU A 29 -48.36 0.16 -11.96
C GLU A 29 -47.13 0.58 -11.14
N PHE A 30 -47.34 1.39 -10.10
CA PHE A 30 -46.31 1.86 -9.17
C PHE A 30 -46.55 1.36 -7.75
N SER A 31 -46.64 0.04 -7.59
CA SER A 31 -46.97 -0.59 -6.31
C SER A 31 -45.90 -0.33 -5.26
N CYS A 32 -46.34 -0.13 -4.02
CA CYS A 32 -45.51 0.17 -2.86
C CYS A 32 -45.74 -0.86 -1.77
N GLY A 33 -44.71 -1.11 -0.96
CA GLY A 33 -44.81 -2.06 0.14
C GLY A 33 -43.63 -2.03 1.08
N TYR A 34 -42.90 -0.92 1.12
CA TYR A 34 -41.92 -0.70 2.18
C TYR A 34 -42.60 0.08 3.30
N TYR A 35 -42.54 -0.47 4.50
CA TYR A 35 -42.79 0.28 5.72
C TYR A 35 -41.51 0.34 6.56
N PRO A 36 -41.18 1.50 7.13
CA PRO A 36 -39.99 1.64 7.94
C PRO A 36 -40.13 0.86 9.25
N GLU A 37 -39.01 0.29 9.68
CA GLU A 37 -38.83 -0.36 10.95
C GLU A 37 -39.02 0.64 12.11
N LYS A 38 -39.30 0.14 13.32
CA LYS A 38 -39.27 0.98 14.52
C LYS A 38 -37.84 1.48 14.73
N LYS A 39 -37.71 2.72 15.20
CA LYS A 39 -36.40 3.36 15.40
C LYS A 39 -35.48 2.52 16.30
N GLU A 40 -36.01 1.96 17.39
CA GLU A 40 -35.28 1.08 18.31
C GLU A 40 -34.73 -0.18 17.62
N ASP A 41 -35.50 -0.79 16.70
CA ASP A 41 -35.08 -1.98 15.95
C ASP A 41 -33.96 -1.65 14.95
N VAL A 42 -33.92 -0.41 14.45
CA VAL A 42 -32.86 0.08 13.57
C VAL A 42 -31.61 0.44 14.34
N GLU A 43 -31.73 1.06 15.50
CA GLU A 43 -30.59 1.40 16.37
C GLU A 43 -29.78 0.17 16.81
N ASN A 44 -30.40 -1.02 16.83
CA ASN A 44 -29.74 -2.28 17.13
C ASN A 44 -28.98 -2.91 15.93
N ILE A 45 -29.09 -2.34 14.73
CA ILE A 45 -28.35 -2.81 13.56
C ILE A 45 -26.98 -2.11 13.55
N PRO A 46 -25.85 -2.83 13.40
CA PRO A 46 -24.54 -2.20 13.34
C PRO A 46 -24.46 -1.14 12.22
N LEU A 47 -23.81 -0.01 12.51
CA LEU A 47 -23.43 0.97 11.48
C LEU A 47 -22.35 0.36 10.58
N SER A 48 -22.47 0.55 9.27
CA SER A 48 -21.37 0.21 8.36
C SER A 48 -20.13 1.05 8.71
N PRO A 49 -18.91 0.48 8.68
CA PRO A 49 -17.67 1.23 8.84
C PRO A 49 -17.53 2.42 7.88
N SER A 50 -18.19 2.35 6.71
CA SER A 50 -18.21 3.43 5.72
C SER A 50 -18.94 4.67 6.23
N SER A 51 -19.82 4.54 7.23
CA SER A 51 -20.55 5.65 7.87
C SER A 51 -19.64 6.71 8.50
N TYR A 52 -18.36 6.39 8.72
CA TYR A 52 -17.38 7.25 9.38
C TYR A 52 -16.29 7.80 8.42
N ILE A 53 -16.38 7.51 7.13
CA ILE A 53 -15.43 7.99 6.12
C ILE A 53 -15.77 9.43 5.73
N GLN A 54 -14.73 10.24 5.44
CA GLN A 54 -14.87 11.56 4.81
C GLN A 54 -14.36 11.52 3.36
N HIS A 55 -14.95 12.35 2.49
CA HIS A 55 -14.78 12.48 1.03
C HIS A 55 -13.41 12.19 0.37
N ARG A 56 -12.28 12.31 1.10
CA ARG A 56 -10.94 12.25 0.51
C ARG A 56 -10.62 10.83 -0.01
N GLY A 57 -10.48 10.69 -1.32
CA GLY A 57 -10.00 9.47 -1.99
C GLY A 57 -11.07 8.58 -2.63
N LEU A 58 -12.34 9.01 -2.65
CA LEU A 58 -13.39 8.30 -3.38
C LEU A 58 -13.31 8.60 -4.89
N PRO A 59 -13.61 7.62 -5.78
CA PRO A 59 -13.79 7.87 -7.20
C PRO A 59 -14.85 8.97 -7.44
N SER A 60 -14.71 9.75 -8.51
CA SER A 60 -15.73 10.76 -8.86
C SER A 60 -17.03 10.14 -9.40
N SER A 61 -17.01 8.85 -9.74
CA SER A 61 -18.18 8.10 -10.20
C SER A 61 -17.98 6.60 -10.01
N VAL A 62 -19.06 5.89 -9.70
CA VAL A 62 -19.15 4.43 -9.69
C VAL A 62 -20.46 4.03 -10.36
N ASP A 63 -20.42 3.00 -11.21
CA ASP A 63 -21.61 2.45 -11.86
C ASP A 63 -21.58 0.93 -11.79
N LEU A 64 -22.50 0.34 -11.02
CA LEU A 64 -22.67 -1.11 -10.89
C LEU A 64 -23.81 -1.62 -11.79
N SER A 65 -24.53 -0.76 -12.52
CA SER A 65 -25.75 -1.14 -13.26
C SER A 65 -25.53 -2.26 -14.28
N SER A 66 -24.35 -2.33 -14.89
CA SER A 66 -23.98 -3.36 -15.87
C SER A 66 -23.81 -4.75 -15.27
N ILE A 67 -23.53 -4.84 -13.96
CA ILE A 67 -23.33 -6.09 -13.23
C ILE A 67 -24.51 -6.44 -12.32
N MET A 68 -25.53 -5.58 -12.23
CA MET A 68 -26.78 -5.87 -11.55
C MET A 68 -27.67 -6.80 -12.40
N PRO A 69 -28.57 -7.60 -11.79
CA PRO A 69 -29.56 -8.35 -12.55
C PRO A 69 -30.43 -7.39 -13.36
N PRO A 70 -30.91 -7.77 -14.55
CA PRO A 70 -31.72 -6.86 -15.34
C PRO A 70 -32.95 -6.37 -14.57
N PRO A 71 -33.38 -5.12 -14.71
CA PRO A 71 -34.57 -4.62 -14.00
C PRO A 71 -35.82 -5.44 -14.34
N GLY A 72 -36.47 -5.96 -13.29
CA GLY A 72 -37.74 -6.69 -13.35
C GLY A 72 -38.92 -5.84 -12.85
N SER A 73 -40.10 -6.44 -12.81
CA SER A 73 -41.32 -5.78 -12.34
C SER A 73 -41.98 -6.58 -11.22
N GLN A 74 -42.27 -5.91 -10.10
CA GLN A 74 -43.04 -6.48 -9.00
C GLN A 74 -44.55 -6.56 -9.31
N GLY A 75 -45.02 -5.93 -10.38
CA GLY A 75 -46.45 -5.84 -10.68
C GLY A 75 -47.23 -5.14 -9.56
N GLY A 76 -48.45 -5.62 -9.29
CA GLY A 76 -49.32 -5.01 -8.28
C GLY A 76 -48.94 -5.33 -6.83
N GLN A 77 -48.04 -6.27 -6.58
CA GLN A 77 -47.74 -6.78 -5.24
C GLN A 77 -46.84 -5.83 -4.44
N GLY A 78 -47.04 -5.75 -3.12
CA GLY A 78 -46.25 -4.94 -2.18
C GLY A 78 -44.82 -5.46 -1.93
N SER A 79 -44.19 -6.13 -2.88
CA SER A 79 -42.96 -6.92 -2.67
C SER A 79 -41.64 -6.17 -2.96
N CYS A 80 -41.68 -4.84 -3.13
CA CYS A 80 -40.50 -4.00 -3.44
C CYS A 80 -39.27 -4.27 -2.57
N VAL A 81 -39.47 -4.58 -1.28
CA VAL A 81 -38.39 -4.97 -0.37
C VAL A 81 -37.70 -6.24 -0.85
N ALA A 82 -38.44 -7.32 -1.11
CA ALA A 82 -37.85 -8.57 -1.59
C ALA A 82 -37.22 -8.41 -2.99
N TRP A 83 -37.75 -7.51 -3.82
CA TRP A 83 -37.13 -7.19 -5.11
C TRP A 83 -35.80 -6.46 -4.96
N SER A 84 -35.66 -5.53 -4.02
CA SER A 84 -34.40 -4.82 -3.79
C SER A 84 -33.39 -5.66 -2.99
N THR A 85 -33.82 -6.41 -1.97
CA THR A 85 -32.95 -7.23 -1.13
C THR A 85 -32.55 -8.54 -1.79
N THR A 86 -33.51 -9.28 -2.35
CA THR A 86 -33.31 -10.64 -2.83
C THR A 86 -33.05 -10.67 -4.32
N TYR A 87 -33.96 -10.10 -5.12
CA TYR A 87 -33.78 -10.11 -6.56
C TYR A 87 -32.56 -9.28 -6.98
N ALA A 88 -32.48 -8.01 -6.61
CA ALA A 88 -31.38 -7.14 -7.00
C ALA A 88 -30.07 -7.51 -6.27
N THR A 89 -30.06 -7.35 -4.95
CA THR A 89 -28.81 -7.41 -4.15
C THR A 89 -28.27 -8.84 -3.99
N LYS A 90 -29.11 -9.83 -3.67
CA LYS A 90 -28.63 -11.22 -3.51
C LYS A 90 -28.23 -11.86 -4.84
N SER A 91 -28.96 -11.65 -5.93
CA SER A 91 -28.51 -12.10 -7.27
C SER A 91 -27.22 -11.42 -7.72
N TYR A 92 -27.04 -10.14 -7.36
CA TYR A 92 -25.78 -9.43 -7.56
C TYR A 92 -24.60 -10.12 -6.85
N HIS A 93 -24.75 -10.42 -5.56
CA HIS A 93 -23.69 -11.09 -4.81
C HIS A 93 -23.37 -12.48 -5.39
N GLU A 94 -24.39 -13.26 -5.74
CA GLU A 94 -24.16 -14.60 -6.30
C GLU A 94 -23.62 -14.55 -7.73
N LYS A 95 -23.95 -13.54 -8.55
CA LYS A 95 -23.23 -13.30 -9.82
C LYS A 95 -21.74 -13.11 -9.59
N ARG A 96 -21.37 -12.27 -8.63
CA ARG A 96 -19.95 -12.04 -8.33
C ARG A 96 -19.25 -13.27 -7.76
N LYS A 97 -19.93 -13.98 -6.86
CA LYS A 97 -19.41 -15.17 -6.17
C LYS A 97 -19.26 -16.38 -7.12
N GLN A 98 -20.28 -16.65 -7.92
CA GLN A 98 -20.32 -17.80 -8.83
C GLN A 98 -19.70 -17.49 -10.21
N LYS A 99 -19.46 -16.21 -10.53
CA LYS A 99 -19.01 -15.73 -11.85
C LYS A 99 -19.92 -16.18 -13.00
N TRP A 100 -21.21 -16.38 -12.73
CA TRP A 100 -22.20 -16.78 -13.74
C TRP A 100 -22.81 -15.56 -14.45
N GLU A 101 -23.42 -15.78 -15.61
CA GLU A 101 -24.26 -14.77 -16.26
C GLU A 101 -25.71 -14.89 -15.83
N TYR A 102 -26.44 -13.78 -15.87
CA TYR A 102 -27.84 -13.78 -15.49
C TYR A 102 -28.69 -14.58 -16.49
N ASP A 103 -29.56 -15.40 -15.92
CA ASP A 103 -30.55 -16.17 -16.64
C ASP A 103 -31.95 -15.81 -16.11
N PRO A 104 -32.49 -14.61 -16.40
CA PRO A 104 -33.78 -14.16 -15.87
C PRO A 104 -34.95 -14.65 -16.74
N THR A 105 -36.04 -15.07 -16.07
CA THR A 105 -37.24 -15.61 -16.73
C THR A 105 -37.92 -14.66 -17.72
N PHE A 106 -37.86 -13.35 -17.47
CA PHE A 106 -38.45 -12.33 -18.34
C PHE A 106 -37.57 -11.94 -19.55
N GLN A 107 -36.42 -12.59 -19.75
CA GLN A 107 -35.60 -12.47 -20.96
C GLN A 107 -35.41 -13.84 -21.65
N ASN A 108 -36.44 -14.69 -21.60
CA ASN A 108 -36.42 -16.08 -22.09
C ASN A 108 -35.48 -17.02 -21.32
N GLY A 109 -35.04 -16.62 -20.13
CA GLY A 109 -34.20 -17.45 -19.26
C GLY A 109 -34.99 -18.46 -18.42
N LYS A 110 -34.29 -19.39 -17.77
CA LYS A 110 -34.89 -20.39 -16.87
C LYS A 110 -35.03 -19.88 -15.42
N GLY A 111 -34.37 -18.78 -15.06
CA GLY A 111 -34.43 -18.24 -13.70
C GLY A 111 -33.42 -18.89 -12.76
N GLU A 112 -32.38 -19.56 -13.27
CA GLU A 112 -31.45 -20.33 -12.44
C GLU A 112 -30.42 -19.45 -11.73
N HIS A 113 -30.11 -18.27 -12.30
CA HIS A 113 -29.04 -17.39 -11.82
C HIS A 113 -29.54 -16.04 -11.29
N VAL A 114 -30.84 -15.91 -11.07
CA VAL A 114 -31.47 -14.78 -10.37
C VAL A 114 -32.33 -15.30 -9.23
N PHE A 115 -32.37 -14.58 -8.11
CA PHE A 115 -33.00 -15.04 -6.88
C PHE A 115 -34.44 -14.59 -6.77
N SER A 116 -35.27 -15.47 -6.22
CA SER A 116 -36.71 -15.30 -6.13
C SER A 116 -37.13 -14.26 -5.07
N PRO A 117 -37.80 -13.15 -5.46
CA PRO A 117 -38.46 -12.30 -4.49
C PRO A 117 -39.58 -13.03 -3.72
N ALA A 118 -40.28 -13.98 -4.36
CA ALA A 118 -41.38 -14.72 -3.73
C ALA A 118 -40.91 -15.57 -2.55
N PHE A 119 -39.70 -16.15 -2.65
CA PHE A 119 -39.10 -16.88 -1.51
C PHE A 119 -38.99 -15.99 -0.28
N THR A 120 -38.54 -14.75 -0.43
CA THR A 120 -38.38 -13.83 0.71
C THR A 120 -39.72 -13.23 1.13
N TYR A 121 -40.48 -12.63 0.21
CA TYR A 121 -41.69 -11.87 0.54
C TYR A 121 -42.77 -12.73 1.20
N ASN A 122 -43.07 -13.90 0.63
CA ASN A 122 -44.15 -14.77 1.12
C ASN A 122 -43.89 -15.27 2.54
N GLN A 123 -42.64 -15.31 2.98
CA GLN A 123 -42.26 -15.72 4.34
C GLN A 123 -42.33 -14.57 5.36
N ILE A 124 -42.32 -13.31 4.94
CA ILE A 124 -42.21 -12.14 5.84
C ILE A 124 -43.42 -11.21 5.82
N ASN A 125 -44.35 -11.40 4.89
CA ASN A 125 -45.52 -10.54 4.71
C ASN A 125 -46.68 -10.78 5.72
N GLY A 126 -46.52 -11.74 6.64
CA GLY A 126 -47.53 -12.05 7.65
C GLY A 126 -48.84 -12.64 7.08
N GLY A 127 -48.81 -13.20 5.87
CA GLY A 127 -49.97 -13.80 5.21
C GLY A 127 -50.91 -12.79 4.53
N LYS A 128 -50.48 -11.53 4.38
CA LYS A 128 -51.24 -10.47 3.69
C LYS A 128 -50.31 -9.71 2.75
N ASP A 129 -50.84 -9.22 1.64
CA ASP A 129 -50.08 -8.34 0.74
C ASP A 129 -50.08 -6.89 1.27
N ALA A 130 -49.37 -6.66 2.39
CA ALA A 130 -49.32 -5.37 3.08
C ALA A 130 -47.90 -4.76 3.10
N GLY A 131 -46.97 -5.33 2.33
CA GLY A 131 -45.57 -4.92 2.34
C GLY A 131 -44.71 -5.62 3.38
N SER A 132 -43.47 -5.17 3.52
CA SER A 132 -42.50 -5.66 4.51
C SER A 132 -41.45 -4.59 4.85
N SER A 133 -40.51 -4.93 5.74
CA SER A 133 -39.38 -4.09 6.12
C SER A 133 -38.04 -4.67 5.60
N ILE A 134 -37.07 -3.82 5.29
CA ILE A 134 -35.76 -4.22 4.74
C ILE A 134 -35.01 -5.09 5.75
N LYS A 135 -35.07 -4.71 7.03
CA LYS A 135 -34.49 -5.47 8.15
C LYS A 135 -35.03 -6.90 8.19
N THR A 136 -36.35 -7.09 8.14
CA THR A 136 -36.96 -8.44 8.20
C THR A 136 -36.54 -9.30 7.02
N ALA A 137 -36.43 -8.71 5.83
CA ALA A 137 -35.95 -9.41 4.64
C ALA A 137 -34.47 -9.81 4.78
N PHE A 138 -33.59 -8.92 5.22
CA PHE A 138 -32.18 -9.23 5.47
C PHE A 138 -31.96 -10.23 6.61
N ASP A 139 -32.73 -10.14 7.70
CA ASP A 139 -32.73 -11.14 8.78
C ASP A 139 -33.06 -12.54 8.22
N LEU A 140 -34.05 -12.64 7.32
CA LEU A 140 -34.39 -13.91 6.66
C LEU A 140 -33.26 -14.39 5.73
N ILE A 141 -32.65 -13.50 4.93
CA ILE A 141 -31.56 -13.87 4.02
C ILE A 141 -30.31 -14.32 4.79
N VAL A 142 -29.99 -13.70 5.93
CA VAL A 142 -28.87 -14.13 6.79
C VAL A 142 -29.20 -15.47 7.47
N ARG A 143 -30.39 -15.60 8.07
CA ARG A 143 -30.79 -16.80 8.83
C ARG A 143 -31.07 -18.02 7.95
N THR A 144 -31.73 -17.82 6.83
CA THR A 144 -32.29 -18.90 5.99
C THR A 144 -31.64 -18.94 4.61
N GLY A 145 -31.26 -17.79 4.06
CA GLY A 145 -30.75 -17.65 2.70
C GLY A 145 -31.86 -17.36 1.70
N ALA A 146 -31.59 -17.61 0.42
CA ALA A 146 -32.51 -17.38 -0.67
C ALA A 146 -32.38 -18.48 -1.73
N VAL A 147 -33.31 -18.58 -2.68
CA VAL A 147 -33.25 -19.57 -3.77
C VAL A 147 -33.36 -18.90 -5.14
N PRO A 148 -32.83 -19.54 -6.20
CA PRO A 148 -33.10 -19.15 -7.57
C PRO A 148 -34.60 -19.04 -7.88
N TRP A 149 -34.93 -18.17 -8.83
CA TRP A 149 -36.28 -18.00 -9.36
C TRP A 149 -36.85 -19.31 -9.91
N SER A 150 -36.03 -20.15 -10.54
CA SER A 150 -36.44 -21.46 -11.05
C SER A 150 -36.98 -22.40 -9.97
N VAL A 151 -36.54 -22.23 -8.71
CA VAL A 151 -36.95 -23.07 -7.56
C VAL A 151 -38.27 -22.59 -6.96
N MET A 152 -38.50 -21.28 -6.96
CA MET A 152 -39.75 -20.69 -6.49
C MET A 152 -40.10 -19.49 -7.38
N PRO A 153 -40.80 -19.69 -8.50
CA PRO A 153 -41.11 -18.62 -9.44
C PRO A 153 -41.96 -17.52 -8.79
N TYR A 154 -41.71 -16.28 -9.16
CA TYR A 154 -42.49 -15.14 -8.68
C TYR A 154 -43.71 -14.87 -9.55
N SER A 155 -44.82 -14.55 -8.90
CA SER A 155 -46.06 -14.04 -9.50
C SER A 155 -46.60 -12.93 -8.61
N ASP A 156 -46.99 -11.79 -9.20
CA ASP A 156 -47.58 -10.68 -8.45
C ASP A 156 -48.98 -11.00 -7.89
N LYS A 157 -49.54 -12.17 -8.25
CA LYS A 157 -50.81 -12.70 -7.72
C LYS A 157 -50.63 -13.72 -6.60
N ASP A 158 -49.39 -14.13 -6.30
CA ASP A 158 -49.11 -15.12 -5.27
C ASP A 158 -48.18 -14.56 -4.19
N TYR A 159 -48.76 -14.31 -3.02
CA TYR A 159 -48.06 -13.89 -1.81
C TYR A 159 -48.21 -14.91 -0.66
N LEU A 160 -48.86 -16.05 -0.92
CA LEU A 160 -49.24 -17.01 0.12
C LEU A 160 -48.41 -18.29 0.06
N THR A 161 -47.99 -18.72 -1.13
CA THR A 161 -47.23 -19.96 -1.31
C THR A 161 -45.95 -19.92 -0.49
N GLN A 162 -45.79 -20.90 0.40
CA GLN A 162 -44.60 -21.05 1.25
C GLN A 162 -43.55 -21.94 0.56
N PRO A 163 -42.24 -21.74 0.83
CA PRO A 163 -41.21 -22.57 0.22
C PRO A 163 -41.29 -24.03 0.68
N SER A 164 -41.05 -24.96 -0.26
CA SER A 164 -40.96 -26.40 0.05
C SER A 164 -39.77 -26.72 0.99
N PRO A 165 -39.77 -27.88 1.65
CA PRO A 165 -38.63 -28.33 2.45
C PRO A 165 -37.30 -28.33 1.67
N GLU A 166 -37.33 -28.76 0.40
CA GLU A 166 -36.17 -28.81 -0.50
C GLU A 166 -35.68 -27.40 -0.82
N ALA A 167 -36.59 -26.47 -1.10
CA ALA A 167 -36.25 -25.07 -1.32
C ALA A 167 -35.60 -24.44 -0.07
N LYS A 168 -36.12 -24.72 1.13
CA LYS A 168 -35.51 -24.25 2.39
C LYS A 168 -34.13 -24.85 2.65
N MET A 169 -33.91 -26.11 2.27
CA MET A 169 -32.60 -26.75 2.36
C MET A 169 -31.60 -26.14 1.39
N LEU A 170 -32.02 -25.93 0.13
CA LEU A 170 -31.20 -25.29 -0.89
C LEU A 170 -30.84 -23.84 -0.51
N ALA A 171 -31.79 -23.11 0.08
CA ALA A 171 -31.59 -21.72 0.51
C ALA A 171 -30.38 -21.53 1.42
N ARG A 172 -30.07 -22.52 2.27
CA ARG A 172 -28.94 -22.48 3.20
C ARG A 172 -27.59 -22.27 2.50
N LYS A 173 -27.46 -22.69 1.23
CA LYS A 173 -26.24 -22.50 0.42
C LYS A 173 -26.00 -21.03 0.05
N PHE A 174 -27.06 -20.23 0.09
CA PHE A 174 -27.08 -18.84 -0.36
C PHE A 174 -27.43 -17.89 0.80
N ARG A 175 -26.94 -18.19 2.01
CA ARG A 175 -27.05 -17.29 3.16
C ARG A 175 -26.10 -16.10 3.03
N ALA A 176 -26.63 -14.91 3.33
CA ALA A 176 -25.77 -13.76 3.58
C ALA A 176 -25.07 -13.89 4.94
N LYS A 177 -23.93 -13.23 5.10
CA LYS A 177 -23.12 -13.26 6.32
C LYS A 177 -23.69 -12.31 7.37
N SER A 178 -23.95 -11.07 6.98
CA SER A 178 -24.48 -10.02 7.84
C SER A 178 -25.02 -8.87 7.01
N TYR A 179 -25.55 -7.85 7.65
CA TYR A 179 -25.88 -6.57 7.02
C TYR A 179 -25.62 -5.44 8.01
N ALA A 180 -25.48 -4.23 7.50
CA ALA A 180 -25.27 -3.03 8.30
C ALA A 180 -26.12 -1.88 7.77
N GLN A 181 -26.45 -0.93 8.64
CA GLN A 181 -27.14 0.29 8.25
C GLN A 181 -26.12 1.39 7.88
N LEU A 182 -26.53 2.34 7.04
CA LEU A 182 -25.74 3.51 6.67
C LEU A 182 -26.29 4.78 7.30
N ARG A 183 -25.39 5.66 7.74
CA ARG A 183 -25.74 7.00 8.19
C ARG A 183 -26.17 7.88 7.02
N LEU A 184 -27.38 8.41 7.09
CA LEU A 184 -27.95 9.29 6.06
C LEU A 184 -27.53 10.75 6.22
N ASP A 185 -26.82 11.13 7.29
CA ASP A 185 -26.20 12.46 7.40
C ASP A 185 -24.80 12.51 6.76
N ASN A 186 -24.32 11.39 6.20
CA ASN A 186 -23.04 11.28 5.54
C ASN A 186 -23.19 10.65 4.15
N LEU A 187 -23.34 11.50 3.13
CA LEU A 187 -23.47 11.06 1.75
C LEU A 187 -22.22 10.32 1.23
N ASP A 188 -21.03 10.63 1.77
CA ASP A 188 -19.79 9.91 1.44
C ASP A 188 -19.82 8.45 1.92
N ALA A 189 -20.60 8.13 2.96
CA ALA A 189 -20.76 6.75 3.42
C ALA A 189 -21.41 5.86 2.36
N MET A 190 -22.43 6.40 1.69
CA MET A 190 -23.11 5.72 0.58
C MET A 190 -22.16 5.56 -0.61
N LYS A 191 -21.42 6.61 -0.96
CA LYS A 191 -20.41 6.56 -2.02
C LYS A 191 -19.29 5.56 -1.71
N ALA A 192 -18.87 5.46 -0.46
CA ALA A 192 -17.83 4.54 -0.04
C ALA A 192 -18.25 3.06 -0.14
N GLU A 193 -19.51 2.73 0.18
CA GLU A 193 -20.01 1.36 -0.06
C GLU A 193 -20.09 1.04 -1.55
N LEU A 194 -20.59 1.97 -2.37
CA LEU A 194 -20.63 1.79 -3.82
C LEU A 194 -19.22 1.62 -4.40
N ALA A 195 -18.24 2.40 -3.93
CA ALA A 195 -16.83 2.27 -4.32
C ALA A 195 -16.20 0.93 -3.88
N LYS A 196 -16.69 0.31 -2.80
CA LYS A 196 -16.37 -1.07 -2.42
C LYS A 196 -17.15 -2.11 -3.21
N VAL A 197 -17.88 -1.68 -4.24
CA VAL A 197 -18.69 -2.52 -5.12
C VAL A 197 -19.84 -3.19 -4.35
N ASN A 198 -20.42 -2.50 -3.37
CA ASN A 198 -21.59 -2.95 -2.62
C ASN A 198 -22.82 -2.11 -2.99
N PRO A 199 -23.86 -2.71 -3.59
CA PRO A 199 -25.16 -2.07 -3.74
C PRO A 199 -25.76 -1.74 -2.38
N ILE A 200 -26.52 -0.64 -2.31
CA ILE A 200 -27.20 -0.20 -1.10
C ILE A 200 -28.70 -0.41 -1.30
N VAL A 201 -29.37 -1.04 -0.35
CA VAL A 201 -30.84 -1.10 -0.35
C VAL A 201 -31.36 0.01 0.55
N ALA A 202 -32.22 0.86 0.00
CA ALA A 202 -32.76 2.01 0.70
C ALA A 202 -34.28 2.08 0.57
N GLY A 203 -34.94 2.51 1.66
CA GLY A 203 -36.37 2.75 1.72
C GLY A 203 -36.70 4.20 1.41
N PHE A 204 -37.45 4.45 0.35
CA PHE A 204 -37.79 5.78 -0.16
C PHE A 204 -39.22 6.16 0.16
N LYS A 205 -39.44 7.44 0.47
CA LYS A 205 -40.75 8.09 0.41
C LYS A 205 -41.09 8.33 -1.06
N VAL A 206 -42.24 7.84 -1.51
CA VAL A 206 -42.68 8.00 -2.91
C VAL A 206 -43.45 9.31 -3.05
N TYR A 207 -42.93 10.22 -3.85
CA TYR A 207 -43.65 11.40 -4.34
C TYR A 207 -44.04 11.21 -5.81
N PRO A 208 -45.01 11.98 -6.35
CA PRO A 208 -45.44 11.89 -7.74
C PRO A 208 -44.28 11.93 -8.76
N GLU A 209 -43.28 12.78 -8.51
CA GLU A 209 -42.14 13.00 -9.42
C GLU A 209 -41.27 11.74 -9.58
N LEU A 210 -41.18 10.90 -8.54
CA LEU A 210 -40.46 9.62 -8.60
C LEU A 210 -41.09 8.68 -9.63
N ARG A 211 -42.41 8.76 -9.86
CA ARG A 211 -43.11 7.93 -10.86
C ARG A 211 -42.85 8.39 -12.29
N SER A 212 -42.47 9.67 -12.47
CA SER A 212 -42.28 10.31 -13.78
C SER A 212 -40.82 10.40 -14.24
N VAL A 213 -39.87 9.76 -13.55
CA VAL A 213 -38.45 9.75 -13.96
C VAL A 213 -38.31 9.14 -15.36
N LYS A 214 -37.73 9.90 -16.30
CA LYS A 214 -37.58 9.54 -17.73
C LYS A 214 -36.17 9.76 -18.31
N GLY A 215 -35.14 9.66 -17.47
CA GLY A 215 -33.72 9.67 -17.89
C GLY A 215 -32.89 10.85 -17.38
N ASP A 216 -33.53 11.98 -17.07
CA ASP A 216 -32.89 13.10 -16.39
C ASP A 216 -32.72 12.83 -14.88
N VAL A 217 -31.85 13.61 -14.23
CA VAL A 217 -31.65 13.55 -12.77
C VAL A 217 -32.87 14.17 -12.09
N MET A 218 -33.59 13.39 -11.30
CA MET A 218 -34.64 13.89 -10.42
C MET A 218 -34.03 14.77 -9.32
N ASP A 219 -34.53 15.99 -9.19
CA ASP A 219 -33.98 17.01 -8.27
C ASP A 219 -35.05 17.81 -7.52
N SER A 220 -36.30 17.39 -7.63
CA SER A 220 -37.41 17.96 -6.90
C SER A 220 -38.51 16.95 -6.67
N TYR A 221 -39.27 17.20 -5.61
CA TYR A 221 -40.46 16.46 -5.24
C TYR A 221 -41.46 17.43 -4.61
N SER A 222 -42.76 17.14 -4.75
CA SER A 222 -43.83 17.97 -4.19
C SER A 222 -45.09 17.16 -3.89
N GLY A 223 -46.01 17.78 -3.13
CA GLY A 223 -47.27 17.15 -2.74
C GLY A 223 -47.11 16.07 -1.67
N ASP A 224 -48.15 15.25 -1.50
CA ASP A 224 -48.19 14.26 -0.42
C ASP A 224 -47.43 12.98 -0.77
N VAL A 225 -46.81 12.40 0.26
CA VAL A 225 -46.18 11.07 0.19
C VAL A 225 -47.24 10.03 -0.19
N LYS A 226 -47.00 9.34 -1.30
CA LYS A 226 -47.90 8.33 -1.87
C LYS A 226 -47.66 6.93 -1.36
N GLY A 227 -46.62 6.70 -0.57
CA GLY A 227 -46.27 5.40 0.02
C GLY A 227 -44.77 5.25 0.26
N GLY A 228 -44.36 4.07 0.75
CA GLY A 228 -42.96 3.70 0.92
C GLY A 228 -42.52 2.65 -0.10
N HIS A 229 -41.35 2.84 -0.71
CA HIS A 229 -40.81 1.94 -1.73
C HIS A 229 -39.33 1.64 -1.52
N ALA A 230 -38.95 0.36 -1.52
CA ALA A 230 -37.56 -0.04 -1.36
C ALA A 230 -36.89 -0.25 -2.72
N MET A 231 -35.73 0.38 -2.93
CA MET A 231 -34.97 0.33 -4.19
C MET A 231 -33.48 0.08 -3.91
N ALA A 232 -32.76 -0.37 -4.94
CA ALA A 232 -31.31 -0.55 -4.86
C ALA A 232 -30.60 0.67 -5.45
N ILE A 233 -29.69 1.26 -4.70
CA ILE A 233 -28.73 2.26 -5.17
C ILE A 233 -27.51 1.51 -5.67
N VAL A 234 -27.15 1.75 -6.92
CA VAL A 234 -26.19 0.92 -7.68
C VAL A 234 -25.08 1.76 -8.30
N GLY A 235 -25.01 3.05 -8.00
CA GLY A 235 -23.95 3.90 -8.51
C GLY A 235 -24.12 5.35 -8.07
N TYR A 236 -23.13 6.15 -8.40
CA TYR A 236 -23.15 7.60 -8.22
C TYR A 236 -22.22 8.27 -9.24
N ASP A 237 -22.47 9.54 -9.54
CA ASP A 237 -21.62 10.32 -10.44
C ASP A 237 -21.65 11.79 -10.03
N ASP A 238 -20.49 12.32 -9.59
CA ASP A 238 -20.28 13.70 -9.13
C ASP A 238 -20.30 14.73 -10.27
N SER A 239 -20.22 14.26 -11.52
CA SER A 239 -20.23 15.11 -12.71
C SER A 239 -21.66 15.40 -13.19
N LYS A 240 -22.64 14.57 -12.82
CA LYS A 240 -24.04 14.77 -13.20
C LYS A 240 -24.54 16.16 -12.79
N ARG A 241 -25.41 16.71 -13.64
CA ARG A 241 -26.13 17.95 -13.38
C ARG A 241 -27.62 17.68 -13.50
N SER A 242 -28.38 18.16 -12.54
CA SER A 242 -29.83 18.11 -12.61
C SER A 242 -30.40 19.31 -13.39
N PRO A 243 -31.68 19.25 -13.82
CA PRO A 243 -32.36 20.39 -14.45
C PRO A 243 -32.29 21.71 -13.65
N LYS A 244 -32.32 21.65 -12.32
CA LYS A 244 -32.13 22.80 -11.41
C LYS A 244 -30.67 23.16 -11.12
N GLY A 245 -29.72 22.49 -11.77
CA GLY A 245 -28.29 22.77 -11.64
C GLY A 245 -27.59 22.10 -10.46
N HIS A 246 -28.27 21.21 -9.73
CA HIS A 246 -27.66 20.46 -8.63
C HIS A 246 -26.52 19.58 -9.12
N ARG A 247 -25.46 19.47 -8.32
CA ARG A 247 -24.26 18.70 -8.68
C ARG A 247 -24.30 17.31 -8.07
N GLY A 248 -24.19 16.33 -8.94
CA GLY A 248 -24.03 14.93 -8.61
C GLY A 248 -25.35 14.22 -8.33
N ALA A 249 -25.34 12.91 -8.59
CA ALA A 249 -26.53 12.08 -8.46
C ALA A 249 -26.16 10.64 -8.11
N PHE A 250 -27.12 9.93 -7.50
CA PHE A 250 -27.08 8.48 -7.30
C PHE A 250 -27.90 7.78 -8.38
N LEU A 251 -27.41 6.64 -8.84
CA LEU A 251 -28.08 5.75 -9.78
C LEU A 251 -28.87 4.70 -9.01
N ILE A 252 -30.14 4.57 -9.36
CA ILE A 252 -31.12 3.70 -8.70
C ILE A 252 -31.58 2.64 -9.68
N GLN A 253 -31.63 1.39 -9.24
CA GLN A 253 -32.35 0.31 -9.89
C GLN A 253 -33.71 0.11 -9.20
N ASN A 254 -34.77 0.10 -10.01
CA ASN A 254 -36.15 0.02 -9.53
C ASN A 254 -36.85 -1.27 -10.00
N SER A 255 -37.86 -1.69 -9.24
CA SER A 255 -38.72 -2.85 -9.47
C SER A 255 -40.09 -2.51 -10.09
N TRP A 256 -40.26 -1.33 -10.68
CA TRP A 256 -41.43 -0.95 -11.49
C TRP A 256 -41.27 -1.29 -12.99
N GLY A 257 -40.28 -2.13 -13.34
CA GLY A 257 -40.06 -2.59 -14.70
C GLY A 257 -39.29 -1.62 -15.60
N LYS A 258 -38.98 -2.09 -16.81
CA LYS A 258 -38.10 -1.39 -17.76
C LYS A 258 -38.67 -0.09 -18.33
N LYS A 259 -39.98 0.15 -18.19
CA LYS A 259 -40.64 1.39 -18.64
C LYS A 259 -40.38 2.57 -17.71
N TRP A 260 -40.01 2.30 -16.45
CA TRP A 260 -39.64 3.35 -15.51
C TRP A 260 -38.20 3.79 -15.74
N GLY A 261 -37.95 5.10 -15.71
CA GLY A 261 -36.61 5.65 -15.92
C GLY A 261 -36.04 5.31 -17.29
N ASN A 262 -34.73 5.09 -17.31
CA ASN A 262 -33.98 4.59 -18.47
C ASN A 262 -33.80 3.07 -18.33
N GLY A 263 -34.77 2.29 -18.80
CA GLY A 263 -34.69 0.83 -18.81
C GLY A 263 -34.81 0.17 -17.42
N GLY A 264 -35.41 0.86 -16.45
CA GLY A 264 -35.52 0.44 -15.05
C GLY A 264 -34.48 1.08 -14.12
N PHE A 265 -33.63 1.97 -14.65
CA PHE A 265 -32.67 2.75 -13.87
C PHE A 265 -33.01 4.25 -13.88
N GLY A 266 -32.75 4.96 -12.79
CA GLY A 266 -33.03 6.39 -12.68
C GLY A 266 -31.98 7.11 -11.84
N TRP A 267 -31.76 8.40 -12.13
CA TRP A 267 -30.85 9.24 -11.37
C TRP A 267 -31.60 10.13 -10.39
N ILE A 268 -31.12 10.23 -9.15
CA ILE A 268 -31.64 11.11 -8.11
C ILE A 268 -30.51 11.99 -7.59
N SER A 269 -30.71 13.31 -7.57
CA SER A 269 -29.74 14.30 -7.09
C SER A 269 -29.35 14.04 -5.64
N TYR A 270 -28.08 14.31 -5.29
CA TYR A 270 -27.60 14.26 -3.91
C TYR A 270 -28.41 15.11 -2.95
N ASP A 271 -28.81 16.30 -3.39
CA ASP A 271 -29.49 17.30 -2.55
C ASP A 271 -30.85 16.82 -2.04
N ILE A 272 -31.57 16.01 -2.83
CA ILE A 272 -32.88 15.49 -2.42
C ILE A 272 -32.81 14.05 -1.90
N MET A 273 -31.69 13.35 -2.08
CA MET A 273 -31.57 11.94 -1.73
C MET A 273 -31.86 11.70 -0.25
N LEU A 274 -31.28 12.51 0.62
CA LEU A 274 -31.35 12.32 2.07
C LEU A 274 -32.75 12.61 2.64
N ASP A 275 -33.54 13.45 1.96
CA ASP A 275 -34.92 13.73 2.35
C ASP A 275 -35.90 12.62 1.94
N LEU A 276 -35.61 11.99 0.80
CA LEU A 276 -36.39 10.89 0.24
C LEU A 276 -36.13 9.57 0.98
N VAL A 277 -34.90 9.31 1.41
CA VAL A 277 -34.51 8.05 2.05
C VAL A 277 -34.79 8.08 3.55
N LYS A 278 -35.47 7.05 4.06
CA LYS A 278 -35.73 6.89 5.51
C LYS A 278 -34.62 6.10 6.20
N TYR A 279 -34.24 4.95 5.63
CA TYR A 279 -33.16 4.09 6.08
C TYR A 279 -32.44 3.49 4.86
N ALA A 280 -31.13 3.28 4.97
CA ALA A 280 -30.31 2.65 3.96
C ALA A 280 -29.43 1.56 4.59
N TYR A 281 -29.22 0.48 3.86
CA TYR A 281 -28.56 -0.71 4.35
C TYR A 281 -27.65 -1.31 3.28
N VAL A 282 -26.60 -1.99 3.73
CA VAL A 282 -25.72 -2.80 2.90
C VAL A 282 -25.77 -4.25 3.38
N LEU A 283 -25.98 -5.17 2.46
CA LEU A 283 -25.91 -6.61 2.72
C LEU A 283 -24.47 -7.08 2.50
N TYR A 284 -23.93 -7.82 3.46
CA TYR A 284 -22.65 -8.51 3.33
C TYR A 284 -22.94 -9.99 3.15
N ASP A 285 -22.68 -10.50 1.96
CA ASP A 285 -22.86 -11.92 1.71
C ASP A 285 -21.75 -12.73 2.39
N SER A 286 -22.02 -14.02 2.67
CA SER A 286 -20.92 -14.95 2.85
C SER A 286 -20.29 -15.06 1.48
N GLU A 287 -19.22 -14.29 1.31
CA GLU A 287 -18.29 -14.52 0.24
C GLU A 287 -18.06 -16.03 0.21
N GLY A 288 -18.57 -16.71 -0.82
CA GLY A 288 -18.05 -18.03 -1.11
C GLY A 288 -16.67 -17.70 -1.54
N GLU A 289 -15.73 -17.78 -0.60
CA GLU A 289 -14.39 -17.26 -0.75
C GLU A 289 -14.35 -16.09 -1.74
N VAL A 290 -14.31 -14.86 -1.24
CA VAL A 290 -13.26 -14.03 -1.80
C VAL A 290 -11.98 -14.79 -1.42
N THR A 291 -11.65 -15.79 -2.25
CA THR A 291 -10.36 -15.72 -2.91
C THR A 291 -10.30 -14.26 -3.31
N HIS A 292 -9.44 -13.54 -2.60
CA HIS A 292 -9.09 -12.15 -2.84
C HIS A 292 -8.62 -11.90 -4.28
N ASP A 293 -9.06 -12.66 -5.28
CA ASP A 293 -8.16 -13.66 -5.82
C ASP A 293 -6.98 -13.89 -4.84
N THR A 294 -7.04 -14.90 -3.98
CA THR A 294 -5.79 -15.27 -3.27
C THR A 294 -4.73 -15.64 -4.31
N LYS A 295 -5.02 -15.71 -5.62
CA LYS A 295 -4.01 -15.48 -6.63
C LYS A 295 -3.79 -13.97 -6.86
N ILE A 296 -2.87 -13.41 -6.09
CA ILE A 296 -2.21 -12.18 -6.52
C ILE A 296 -1.55 -12.44 -7.89
N SER A 297 -1.83 -11.59 -8.88
CA SER A 297 -1.24 -11.75 -10.21
C SER A 297 0.22 -11.31 -10.21
N PRO A 298 1.11 -11.95 -10.98
CA PRO A 298 2.50 -11.50 -11.05
C PRO A 298 2.58 -10.12 -11.72
N PRO A 299 3.60 -9.31 -11.38
CA PRO A 299 3.82 -8.03 -12.04
C PRO A 299 3.97 -8.16 -13.56
N GLN A 300 3.40 -7.21 -14.29
CA GLN A 300 3.58 -7.09 -15.72
C GLN A 300 4.72 -6.11 -16.02
N SER A 301 5.13 -6.05 -17.30
CA SER A 301 6.14 -5.10 -17.79
C SER A 301 7.47 -5.16 -17.00
N VAL A 302 7.90 -6.36 -16.61
CA VAL A 302 9.19 -6.57 -15.96
C VAL A 302 10.31 -6.21 -16.93
N THR A 303 11.19 -5.30 -16.52
CA THR A 303 12.33 -4.83 -17.31
C THR A 303 13.59 -4.83 -16.47
N ALA A 304 14.74 -5.04 -17.12
CA ALA A 304 16.06 -5.01 -16.51
C ALA A 304 16.99 -4.10 -17.31
N SER A 305 17.81 -3.29 -16.64
CA SER A 305 18.78 -2.44 -17.31
C SER A 305 19.86 -3.27 -18.02
N ARG A 306 20.28 -2.82 -19.20
CA ARG A 306 21.28 -3.50 -20.05
C ARG A 306 22.44 -2.57 -20.36
N GLY A 307 23.56 -2.74 -19.67
CA GLY A 307 24.75 -1.91 -19.86
C GLY A 307 24.61 -0.45 -19.40
N THR A 308 23.56 -0.13 -18.64
CA THR A 308 23.31 1.24 -18.15
C THR A 308 24.22 1.59 -16.95
N TYR A 309 24.47 0.62 -16.08
CA TYR A 309 25.30 0.77 -14.88
C TYR A 309 26.42 -0.27 -14.91
N ASN A 310 27.57 0.03 -14.32
CA ASN A 310 28.74 -0.86 -14.32
C ASN A 310 28.82 -1.77 -13.08
N ASP A 311 27.97 -1.53 -12.08
CA ASP A 311 28.02 -2.15 -10.76
C ASP A 311 26.69 -2.78 -10.33
N LYS A 312 25.62 -2.58 -11.10
CA LYS A 312 24.28 -3.07 -10.77
C LYS A 312 23.39 -3.29 -11.99
N ILE A 313 22.30 -4.01 -11.78
CA ILE A 313 21.17 -4.10 -12.70
C ILE A 313 19.94 -3.54 -11.99
N VAL A 314 19.30 -2.55 -12.61
CA VAL A 314 18.06 -1.95 -12.08
C VAL A 314 16.87 -2.63 -12.75
N LEU A 315 15.98 -3.16 -11.92
CA LEU A 315 14.73 -3.80 -12.30
C LEU A 315 13.56 -2.85 -12.05
N LYS A 316 12.59 -2.85 -12.97
CA LYS A 316 11.32 -2.13 -12.83
C LYS A 316 10.17 -2.98 -13.34
N TRP A 317 9.00 -2.85 -12.73
CA TRP A 317 7.78 -3.55 -13.12
C TRP A 317 6.54 -2.71 -12.81
N SER A 318 5.36 -3.17 -13.23
CA SER A 318 4.08 -2.54 -12.89
C SER A 318 3.68 -2.87 -11.45
N ASP A 319 3.20 -1.88 -10.70
CA ASP A 319 2.63 -2.12 -9.37
C ASP A 319 1.39 -3.03 -9.45
N VAL A 320 1.25 -3.95 -8.50
CA VAL A 320 0.20 -4.97 -8.45
C VAL A 320 -0.76 -4.61 -7.32
N ASN A 321 -2.04 -4.39 -7.66
CA ASN A 321 -3.07 -4.13 -6.68
C ASN A 321 -3.18 -5.29 -5.68
N GLY A 322 -3.10 -4.99 -4.38
CA GLY A 322 -3.12 -5.98 -3.30
C GLY A 322 -1.77 -6.61 -2.96
N ALA A 323 -0.67 -6.24 -3.65
CA ALA A 323 0.69 -6.60 -3.23
C ALA A 323 1.15 -5.70 -2.07
N THR A 324 1.79 -6.29 -1.07
CA THR A 324 2.51 -5.55 -0.02
C THR A 324 4.02 -5.75 -0.09
N ALA A 325 4.49 -6.79 -0.81
CA ALA A 325 5.89 -6.99 -1.15
C ALA A 325 6.07 -7.72 -2.48
N TYR A 326 7.23 -7.56 -3.08
CA TYR A 326 7.68 -8.28 -4.27
C TYR A 326 8.93 -9.09 -3.93
N GLU A 327 8.90 -10.39 -4.17
CA GLU A 327 10.08 -11.24 -4.14
C GLU A 327 10.76 -11.20 -5.51
N VAL A 328 12.06 -10.92 -5.51
CA VAL A 328 12.87 -10.84 -6.73
C VAL A 328 13.67 -12.12 -6.83
N GLU A 329 13.48 -12.84 -7.94
CA GLU A 329 14.28 -14.02 -8.24
C GLU A 329 15.19 -13.78 -9.43
N ARG A 330 16.42 -14.29 -9.34
CA ARG A 330 17.43 -14.25 -10.39
C ARG A 330 17.86 -15.65 -10.76
N LYS A 331 18.05 -15.87 -12.06
CA LYS A 331 18.71 -17.03 -12.64
C LYS A 331 20.06 -16.59 -13.21
N ASP A 332 21.13 -17.15 -12.67
CA ASP A 332 22.49 -17.04 -13.21
C ASP A 332 22.59 -17.85 -14.53
N PRO A 333 23.55 -17.60 -15.44
CA PRO A 333 23.58 -18.20 -16.79
C PRO A 333 23.37 -19.72 -16.86
N GLU A 334 23.88 -20.46 -15.88
CA GLU A 334 23.74 -21.93 -15.77
C GLU A 334 23.01 -22.38 -14.49
N GLY A 335 22.40 -21.44 -13.77
CA GLY A 335 21.72 -21.71 -12.51
C GLY A 335 20.21 -21.92 -12.67
N GLU A 336 19.53 -22.09 -11.54
CA GLU A 336 18.07 -22.01 -11.44
C GLU A 336 17.66 -20.65 -10.87
N PHE A 337 16.38 -20.29 -10.99
CA PHE A 337 15.84 -19.11 -10.32
C PHE A 337 15.99 -19.26 -8.80
N GLN A 338 16.58 -18.25 -8.17
CA GLN A 338 16.74 -18.17 -6.72
C GLN A 338 16.36 -16.77 -6.24
N SER A 339 15.70 -16.71 -5.08
CA SER A 339 15.38 -15.46 -4.39
C SER A 339 16.65 -14.68 -4.06
N ILE A 340 16.73 -13.42 -4.49
CA ILE A 340 17.85 -12.51 -4.21
C ILE A 340 17.47 -11.41 -3.22
N GLY A 341 16.18 -11.26 -2.91
CA GLY A 341 15.68 -10.27 -1.98
C GLY A 341 14.22 -9.90 -2.26
N TYR A 342 13.72 -8.97 -1.45
CA TYR A 342 12.38 -8.42 -1.56
C TYR A 342 12.43 -6.91 -1.82
N ALA A 343 11.33 -6.37 -2.33
CA ALA A 343 11.06 -4.94 -2.50
C ALA A 343 9.65 -4.60 -2.02
N ASN A 344 9.47 -3.40 -1.45
CA ASN A 344 8.15 -2.85 -1.08
C ASN A 344 7.64 -1.82 -2.11
N THR A 345 8.38 -1.60 -3.18
CA THR A 345 8.04 -0.72 -4.31
C THR A 345 8.31 -1.47 -5.62
N ALA A 346 7.77 -0.97 -6.73
CA ALA A 346 7.87 -1.61 -8.04
C ALA A 346 9.26 -1.46 -8.71
N SER A 347 10.34 -1.54 -7.91
CA SER A 347 11.72 -1.48 -8.38
C SER A 347 12.69 -2.21 -7.45
N TYR A 348 13.78 -2.73 -8.01
CA TYR A 348 14.87 -3.36 -7.26
C TYR A 348 16.22 -3.10 -7.93
N SER A 349 17.29 -3.01 -7.16
CA SER A 349 18.66 -2.91 -7.69
C SER A 349 19.47 -4.12 -7.26
N ASP A 350 19.81 -4.98 -8.22
CA ASP A 350 20.75 -6.08 -7.99
C ASP A 350 22.18 -5.56 -8.11
N THR A 351 22.84 -5.36 -6.97
CA THR A 351 24.23 -4.89 -6.87
C THR A 351 25.24 -6.06 -6.78
N VAL A 352 24.76 -7.30 -6.78
CA VAL A 352 25.58 -8.52 -6.63
C VAL A 352 25.71 -9.19 -8.00
N VAL A 353 26.12 -8.38 -8.98
CA VAL A 353 26.26 -8.75 -10.39
C VAL A 353 27.69 -8.57 -10.85
N GLU A 354 28.08 -9.36 -11.84
CA GLU A 354 29.35 -9.21 -12.54
C GLU A 354 29.18 -8.43 -13.83
N ALA A 355 30.13 -7.54 -14.10
CA ALA A 355 30.14 -6.72 -15.29
C ALA A 355 30.27 -7.61 -16.54
N GLY A 356 29.40 -7.40 -17.53
CA GLY A 356 29.38 -8.15 -18.79
C GLY A 356 28.65 -9.49 -18.71
N ILE A 357 28.16 -9.92 -17.55
CA ILE A 357 27.38 -11.16 -17.40
C ILE A 357 25.89 -10.84 -17.50
N GLU A 358 25.18 -11.60 -18.34
CA GLU A 358 23.74 -11.50 -18.50
C GLU A 358 23.01 -12.41 -17.50
N TYR A 359 22.07 -11.82 -16.75
CA TYR A 359 21.23 -12.51 -15.78
C TYR A 359 19.77 -12.43 -16.22
N SER A 360 18.98 -13.44 -15.83
CA SER A 360 17.52 -13.45 -16.03
C SER A 360 16.80 -13.20 -14.70
N TYR A 361 15.74 -12.40 -14.72
CA TYR A 361 14.97 -12.02 -13.54
C TYR A 361 13.49 -12.26 -13.72
N ARG A 362 12.81 -12.64 -12.64
CA ARG A 362 11.35 -12.66 -12.54
C ARG A 362 10.91 -12.15 -11.18
N ILE A 363 9.68 -11.63 -11.10
CA ILE A 363 9.17 -10.96 -9.90
C ILE A 363 7.91 -11.66 -9.43
N ILE A 364 7.84 -11.95 -8.14
CA ILE A 364 6.70 -12.61 -7.50
C ILE A 364 6.03 -11.58 -6.59
N ALA A 365 4.79 -11.20 -6.91
CA ALA A 365 4.02 -10.35 -6.01
C ALA A 365 3.53 -11.15 -4.80
N SER A 366 3.45 -10.52 -3.64
CA SER A 366 3.07 -11.17 -2.39
C SER A 366 2.30 -10.24 -1.47
N ASN A 367 1.44 -10.82 -0.65
CA ASN A 367 0.85 -10.17 0.51
C ASN A 367 0.86 -11.12 1.72
N ALA A 368 0.21 -10.72 2.83
CA ALA A 368 0.21 -11.51 4.06
C ALA A 368 -0.39 -12.91 3.92
N ASP A 369 -1.21 -13.13 2.88
CA ASP A 369 -2.01 -14.35 2.71
C ASP A 369 -1.54 -15.20 1.54
N THR A 370 -0.90 -14.60 0.52
CA THR A 370 -0.58 -15.32 -0.72
C THR A 370 0.59 -14.75 -1.54
N LYS A 371 1.06 -15.53 -2.52
CA LYS A 371 2.07 -15.18 -3.53
C LYS A 371 1.58 -15.48 -4.95
N SER A 372 2.05 -14.70 -5.92
CA SER A 372 1.74 -14.92 -7.33
C SER A 372 2.47 -16.14 -7.86
N THR A 373 1.91 -16.81 -8.87
CA THR A 373 2.57 -17.95 -9.51
C THR A 373 3.83 -17.49 -10.25
N PRO A 374 5.04 -18.00 -9.91
CA PRO A 374 6.28 -17.52 -10.51
C PRO A 374 6.41 -17.78 -12.02
N SER A 375 5.80 -18.86 -12.53
CA SER A 375 5.79 -19.19 -13.97
C SER A 375 5.03 -18.18 -14.82
N ASP A 376 4.12 -17.43 -14.21
CA ASP A 376 3.26 -16.47 -14.89
C ASP A 376 3.93 -15.08 -14.98
N SER A 377 5.08 -14.88 -14.29
CA SER A 377 5.86 -13.64 -14.36
C SER A 377 6.65 -13.56 -15.67
N PRO A 378 6.59 -12.44 -16.41
CA PRO A 378 7.53 -12.17 -17.50
C PRO A 378 8.99 -12.27 -17.02
N VAL A 379 9.86 -12.83 -17.86
CA VAL A 379 11.31 -12.91 -17.60
C VAL A 379 12.01 -11.75 -18.32
N ALA A 380 12.78 -10.98 -17.57
CA ALA A 380 13.62 -9.90 -18.12
C ALA A 380 15.10 -10.26 -18.04
N THR A 381 15.89 -9.91 -19.06
CA THR A 381 17.34 -10.11 -19.07
C THR A 381 18.10 -8.80 -18.98
N GLY A 382 19.13 -8.76 -18.13
CA GLY A 382 19.95 -7.57 -17.87
C GLY A 382 21.42 -7.93 -17.70
N PHE A 383 22.30 -6.97 -17.97
CA PHE A 383 23.74 -7.09 -17.69
C PHE A 383 24.28 -5.74 -17.20
N ALA A 384 25.25 -5.76 -16.30
CA ALA A 384 26.02 -4.57 -15.95
C ALA A 384 27.08 -4.28 -17.03
N ALA A 385 27.34 -3.01 -17.33
CA ALA A 385 28.39 -2.60 -18.26
C ALA A 385 29.78 -3.03 -17.78
N ALA A 386 30.68 -3.29 -18.72
CA ALA A 386 32.11 -3.51 -18.42
C ALA A 386 32.67 -2.38 -17.54
N ALA A 387 33.32 -2.75 -16.44
CA ALA A 387 33.84 -1.78 -15.48
C ALA A 387 34.91 -0.88 -16.13
N LYS A 388 34.66 0.43 -16.14
CA LYS A 388 35.69 1.46 -16.36
C LYS A 388 36.32 1.78 -15.00
N THR A 389 37.65 1.81 -14.92
CA THR A 389 38.35 1.96 -13.64
C THR A 389 38.32 3.40 -13.12
N ARG A 390 37.94 3.55 -11.85
CA ARG A 390 38.00 4.82 -11.12
C ARG A 390 39.43 5.04 -10.61
N PRO A 391 39.92 6.29 -10.54
CA PRO A 391 41.22 6.56 -9.95
C PRO A 391 41.21 6.29 -8.45
N SER A 392 42.36 5.89 -7.91
CA SER A 392 42.58 5.86 -6.45
C SER A 392 42.45 7.27 -5.85
N PRO A 393 42.06 7.41 -4.57
CA PRO A 393 42.10 8.70 -3.87
C PRO A 393 43.50 9.30 -3.91
N VAL A 394 43.59 10.62 -3.77
CA VAL A 394 44.89 11.28 -3.68
C VAL A 394 45.56 10.92 -2.35
N THR A 395 46.83 10.55 -2.40
CA THR A 395 47.65 10.31 -1.21
C THR A 395 48.39 11.58 -0.82
N ASN A 396 48.87 11.64 0.42
CA ASN A 396 49.67 12.75 0.94
C ASN A 396 48.98 14.12 0.79
N LEU A 397 47.65 14.17 1.02
CA LEU A 397 46.93 15.44 1.07
C LEU A 397 47.26 16.19 2.35
N GLU A 398 47.96 17.31 2.21
CA GLU A 398 48.37 18.18 3.30
C GLU A 398 47.76 19.57 3.17
N ALA A 399 47.54 20.24 4.29
CA ALA A 399 47.12 21.64 4.35
C ALA A 399 48.08 22.42 5.25
N SER A 400 48.59 23.55 4.74
CA SER A 400 49.42 24.49 5.50
C SER A 400 48.74 25.85 5.58
N VAL A 401 48.80 26.49 6.75
CA VAL A 401 48.17 27.80 7.01
C VAL A 401 49.24 28.86 7.19
N SER A 402 49.16 29.95 6.41
CA SER A 402 50.04 31.11 6.54
C SER A 402 49.27 32.40 6.32
N GLN A 403 49.31 33.33 7.28
CA GLN A 403 48.73 34.68 7.19
C GLN A 403 47.29 34.73 6.61
N LYS A 404 46.40 33.84 7.10
CA LYS A 404 45.00 33.65 6.65
C LYS A 404 44.80 33.01 5.27
N THR A 405 45.84 32.41 4.70
CA THR A 405 45.75 31.60 3.48
C THR A 405 45.99 30.12 3.79
N VAL A 406 45.31 29.23 3.09
CA VAL A 406 45.49 27.78 3.22
C VAL A 406 46.02 27.23 1.90
N THR A 407 47.17 26.55 1.93
CA THR A 407 47.74 25.88 0.76
C THR A 407 47.59 24.36 0.90
N LEU A 408 47.08 23.72 -0.15
CA LEU A 408 46.85 22.29 -0.27
C LEU A 408 47.82 21.66 -1.27
N THR A 409 48.37 20.50 -0.94
CA THR A 409 49.24 19.70 -1.82
C THR A 409 48.90 18.22 -1.71
N TRP A 410 49.01 17.47 -2.80
CA TRP A 410 48.74 16.02 -2.84
C TRP A 410 49.52 15.32 -3.96
N ASP A 411 49.58 13.99 -3.96
CA ASP A 411 50.21 13.20 -5.02
C ASP A 411 49.27 12.93 -6.21
N ALA A 412 49.86 12.73 -7.40
CA ALA A 412 49.10 12.30 -8.57
C ALA A 412 48.51 10.88 -8.36
N SER A 413 47.29 10.65 -8.85
CA SER A 413 46.55 9.39 -8.68
C SER A 413 46.54 8.65 -10.00
N GLU A 414 46.87 7.35 -9.97
CA GLU A 414 46.91 6.51 -11.16
C GLU A 414 45.53 6.49 -11.87
N GLY A 415 45.54 6.77 -13.17
CA GLY A 415 44.32 6.84 -14.00
C GLY A 415 43.52 8.15 -13.89
N ALA A 416 43.93 9.13 -13.07
CA ALA A 416 43.26 10.42 -12.95
C ALA A 416 43.58 11.36 -14.12
N LYS A 417 42.54 11.99 -14.69
CA LYS A 417 42.65 13.04 -15.72
C LYS A 417 42.58 14.45 -15.14
N ASN A 418 41.86 14.65 -14.03
CA ASN A 418 41.80 15.91 -13.30
C ASN A 418 41.37 15.70 -11.82
N TYR A 419 41.43 16.78 -11.04
CA TYR A 419 41.09 16.84 -9.62
C TYR A 419 40.03 17.91 -9.36
N ILE A 420 39.17 17.67 -8.38
CA ILE A 420 38.18 18.61 -7.88
C ILE A 420 38.57 18.98 -6.45
N VAL A 421 38.81 20.27 -6.21
CA VAL A 421 39.13 20.79 -4.88
C VAL A 421 37.93 21.53 -4.33
N SER A 422 37.52 21.20 -3.11
CA SER A 422 36.35 21.80 -2.46
C SER A 422 36.66 22.21 -1.02
N ARG A 423 35.92 23.21 -0.52
CA ARG A 423 35.95 23.68 0.87
C ARG A 423 34.57 23.57 1.51
N SER A 424 34.53 23.20 2.79
CA SER A 424 33.30 23.24 3.59
C SER A 424 32.96 24.66 4.04
N GLU A 425 31.76 25.14 3.70
CA GLU A 425 31.16 26.41 4.14
C GLU A 425 29.80 26.12 4.78
N ASN A 426 29.64 26.39 6.08
CA ASN A 426 28.38 26.16 6.83
C ASN A 426 27.78 24.75 6.65
N GLY A 427 28.64 23.72 6.59
CA GLY A 427 28.24 22.33 6.40
C GLY A 427 28.04 21.91 4.93
N ASN A 428 28.16 22.83 3.96
CA ASN A 428 28.05 22.53 2.53
C ASN A 428 29.42 22.58 1.84
N TRP A 429 29.67 21.67 0.90
CA TRP A 429 30.91 21.66 0.12
C TRP A 429 30.79 22.56 -1.11
N LYS A 430 31.68 23.54 -1.21
CA LYS A 430 31.83 24.43 -2.37
C LYS A 430 33.06 24.07 -3.18
N VAL A 431 32.88 23.85 -4.48
CA VAL A 431 33.98 23.62 -5.42
C VAL A 431 34.77 24.92 -5.60
N LEU A 432 36.06 24.87 -5.30
CA LEU A 432 36.98 26.01 -5.46
C LEU A 432 37.69 25.98 -6.82
N THR A 433 38.06 24.78 -7.30
CA THR A 433 38.69 24.62 -8.62
C THR A 433 38.54 23.20 -9.17
N GLN A 434 38.76 23.06 -10.49
CA GLN A 434 38.93 21.78 -11.19
C GLN A 434 40.07 21.88 -12.20
N GLY A 435 41.00 20.92 -12.19
CA GLY A 435 42.16 20.95 -13.08
C GLY A 435 43.11 19.76 -12.87
N SER A 436 44.19 19.69 -13.65
CA SER A 436 45.18 18.60 -13.56
C SER A 436 46.30 18.86 -12.55
N SER A 437 46.37 20.06 -11.96
CA SER A 437 47.36 20.42 -10.96
C SER A 437 47.19 19.63 -9.66
N THR A 438 48.29 19.34 -8.97
CA THR A 438 48.33 18.62 -7.69
C THR A 438 48.56 19.53 -6.48
N SER A 439 48.28 20.83 -6.62
CA SER A 439 48.32 21.82 -5.54
C SER A 439 47.28 22.92 -5.77
N PHE A 440 46.84 23.55 -4.69
CA PHE A 440 45.90 24.67 -4.72
C PHE A 440 46.05 25.59 -3.49
N THR A 441 45.91 26.91 -3.67
CA THR A 441 45.96 27.89 -2.56
C THR A 441 44.64 28.63 -2.42
N ASP A 442 43.99 28.48 -1.26
CA ASP A 442 42.79 29.23 -0.87
C ASP A 442 43.16 30.49 -0.08
N ARG A 443 42.86 31.66 -0.66
CA ARG A 443 43.09 32.98 -0.04
C ARG A 443 41.84 33.57 0.63
N SER A 444 40.73 32.83 0.63
CA SER A 444 39.40 33.30 1.04
C SER A 444 38.86 32.57 2.27
N ALA A 445 39.71 31.84 2.98
CA ALA A 445 39.37 30.96 4.09
C ALA A 445 38.87 31.76 5.32
N PRO A 446 37.64 31.51 5.83
CA PRO A 446 37.11 32.20 7.01
C PRO A 446 37.81 31.80 8.32
N ALA A 447 37.61 32.55 9.40
CA ALA A 447 38.07 32.11 10.70
C ALA A 447 37.25 30.90 11.21
N GLY A 448 37.90 29.86 11.70
CA GLY A 448 37.30 28.58 12.11
C GLY A 448 38.15 27.37 11.65
N ARG A 449 37.87 26.18 12.19
CA ARG A 449 38.37 24.92 11.60
C ARG A 449 37.66 24.69 10.27
N ILE A 450 38.42 24.70 9.18
CA ILE A 450 37.92 24.49 7.82
C ILE A 450 38.34 23.11 7.34
N SER A 451 37.43 22.42 6.66
CA SER A 451 37.72 21.18 5.95
C SER A 451 37.87 21.42 4.45
N TYR A 452 38.90 20.85 3.85
CA TYR A 452 39.11 20.79 2.41
C TYR A 452 39.01 19.35 1.92
N SER A 453 38.54 19.18 0.69
CA SER A 453 38.40 17.89 0.02
C SER A 453 39.07 17.94 -1.35
N VAL A 454 39.80 16.88 -1.69
CA VAL A 454 40.34 16.65 -3.02
C VAL A 454 39.86 15.31 -3.56
N ILE A 455 39.35 15.32 -4.78
CA ILE A 455 38.80 14.15 -5.48
C ILE A 455 39.45 14.03 -6.85
N ALA A 456 40.09 12.90 -7.15
CA ALA A 456 40.60 12.57 -8.49
C ALA A 456 39.45 12.17 -9.42
N LYS A 457 39.56 12.36 -10.75
CA LYS A 457 38.50 12.03 -11.71
C LYS A 457 39.06 11.46 -13.01
N SER A 458 38.42 10.42 -13.53
CA SER A 458 38.64 9.85 -14.87
C SER A 458 37.32 9.65 -15.60
N ASP A 459 37.36 9.02 -16.79
CA ASP A 459 36.17 8.58 -17.52
C ASP A 459 35.41 7.45 -16.80
N GLY A 460 36.05 6.78 -15.82
CA GLY A 460 35.46 5.76 -14.96
C GLY A 460 34.85 6.31 -13.66
N GLY A 461 34.95 7.62 -13.41
CA GLY A 461 34.34 8.29 -12.25
C GLY A 461 35.33 9.10 -11.41
N LYS A 462 34.83 9.63 -10.30
CA LYS A 462 35.57 10.41 -9.29
C LYS A 462 36.09 9.50 -8.19
N SER A 463 37.31 9.61 -7.65
CA SER A 463 37.82 8.90 -6.45
C SER A 463 37.05 9.23 -5.17
N ASP A 464 37.38 8.58 -4.05
CA ASP A 464 36.93 9.06 -2.75
C ASP A 464 37.61 10.40 -2.45
N ALA A 465 36.94 11.20 -1.63
CA ALA A 465 37.47 12.45 -1.14
C ALA A 465 38.56 12.17 -0.12
N SER A 466 39.78 12.62 -0.42
CA SER A 466 40.78 12.83 0.63
C SER A 466 40.44 14.15 1.32
N ILE A 467 40.35 14.14 2.64
CA ILE A 467 39.97 15.31 3.46
C ILE A 467 41.15 15.74 4.32
N VAL A 468 41.35 17.05 4.43
CA VAL A 468 42.31 17.64 5.35
C VAL A 468 41.67 18.85 6.06
N TYR A 469 42.15 19.16 7.27
CA TYR A 469 41.63 20.25 8.08
C TYR A 469 42.68 21.37 8.17
N ALA A 470 42.20 22.62 8.24
CA ALA A 470 43.00 23.80 8.52
C ALA A 470 42.31 24.61 9.62
N ASP A 471 43.01 24.90 10.72
CA ASP A 471 42.45 25.63 11.86
C ASP A 471 42.72 27.14 11.77
N ILE A 472 41.65 27.93 11.83
CA ILE A 472 41.61 29.38 12.03
C ILE A 472 40.64 29.61 13.23
N ALA A 473 40.74 30.62 14.11
CA ALA A 473 40.03 30.59 15.44
C ALA A 473 38.68 31.37 15.56
N SER A 474 37.63 30.89 16.31
CA SER A 474 36.47 31.67 16.90
C SER A 474 35.46 30.92 17.88
N PRO A 475 34.63 31.58 18.78
CA PRO A 475 33.71 30.99 19.84
C PRO A 475 32.14 31.32 19.81
N GLY A 476 31.26 30.70 20.68
CA GLY A 476 29.74 30.55 20.55
C GLY A 476 28.69 31.13 21.61
N ASN A 477 27.36 30.77 21.52
CA ASN A 477 26.12 31.51 22.00
C ASN A 477 24.97 30.69 22.76
N PRO A 478 23.94 31.33 23.39
CA PRO A 478 22.73 30.71 24.04
C PRO A 478 21.63 30.11 23.12
N PRO A 479 20.62 29.35 23.63
CA PRO A 479 19.57 28.69 22.84
C PRO A 479 18.50 29.64 22.28
N ALA A 480 17.85 29.24 21.19
CA ALA A 480 16.72 29.95 20.59
C ALA A 480 15.39 29.72 21.35
N LYS A 481 14.38 30.56 21.08
CA LYS A 481 13.03 30.41 21.69
C LYS A 481 12.35 29.11 21.22
N VAL A 482 11.48 28.57 22.08
CA VAL A 482 10.67 27.36 21.77
C VAL A 482 9.52 27.73 20.84
N GLU A 483 9.32 26.91 19.80
CA GLU A 483 8.26 27.06 18.81
C GLU A 483 7.32 25.84 18.81
N GLU A 484 6.12 26.01 18.22
CA GLU A 484 5.12 24.93 18.05
C GLU A 484 4.63 24.29 19.36
N LEU A 485 4.50 25.07 20.44
CA LEU A 485 3.88 24.58 21.66
C LEU A 485 2.40 24.26 21.44
N SER A 486 1.99 23.06 21.87
CA SER A 486 0.61 22.57 21.85
C SER A 486 0.25 21.93 23.20
N ALA A 487 -1.03 21.99 23.56
CA ALA A 487 -1.58 21.41 24.78
C ALA A 487 -2.86 20.61 24.47
N SER A 488 -3.12 19.54 25.24
CA SER A 488 -4.28 18.67 25.01
C SER A 488 -5.58 19.30 25.53
N GLU A 489 -6.63 19.33 24.71
CA GLU A 489 -7.96 19.84 25.10
C GLU A 489 -8.98 18.71 25.19
N GLY A 490 -9.51 18.49 26.41
CA GLY A 490 -10.58 17.54 26.67
C GLY A 490 -10.24 16.08 26.39
N LEU A 491 -8.95 15.70 26.30
CA LEU A 491 -8.51 14.36 25.86
C LEU A 491 -8.28 13.35 26.99
N TYR A 492 -8.09 13.81 28.23
CA TYR A 492 -7.75 12.99 29.38
C TYR A 492 -8.62 13.40 30.57
N GLY A 493 -9.03 12.46 31.40
CA GLY A 493 -9.84 12.77 32.60
C GLY A 493 -9.02 13.25 33.80
N ASP A 494 -7.69 13.18 33.72
CA ASP A 494 -6.75 13.24 34.85
C ASP A 494 -5.45 14.03 34.58
N ARG A 495 -5.17 14.46 33.34
CA ARG A 495 -3.95 15.23 33.00
C ARG A 495 -4.06 16.09 31.73
N ILE A 496 -3.15 17.03 31.52
CA ILE A 496 -3.03 17.82 30.28
C ILE A 496 -1.63 17.58 29.69
N GLU A 497 -1.54 17.07 28.46
CA GLU A 497 -0.26 16.80 27.79
C GLU A 497 0.18 17.96 26.89
N LEU A 498 1.47 18.31 26.95
CA LEU A 498 2.13 19.38 26.22
C LEU A 498 3.24 18.83 25.32
N ASN A 499 3.36 19.36 24.10
CA ASN A 499 4.42 19.03 23.15
C ASN A 499 4.91 20.27 22.40
N TRP A 500 6.21 20.34 22.09
CA TRP A 500 6.83 21.45 21.34
C TRP A 500 8.01 21.01 20.46
N ARG A 501 8.47 21.91 19.56
CA ARG A 501 9.70 21.71 18.78
C ARG A 501 10.94 21.98 19.63
N ALA A 502 11.90 21.05 19.63
CA ALA A 502 13.14 21.20 20.39
C ALA A 502 14.00 22.39 19.89
N SER A 503 14.55 23.18 20.81
CA SER A 503 15.46 24.29 20.48
C SER A 503 16.90 23.81 20.32
N ASP A 504 17.59 24.37 19.32
CA ASP A 504 19.02 24.14 19.11
C ASP A 504 19.83 24.57 20.33
N SER A 505 20.81 23.75 20.72
CA SER A 505 21.68 23.91 21.89
C SER A 505 20.98 23.90 23.27
N ALA A 506 19.69 23.62 23.37
CA ALA A 506 18.98 23.52 24.65
C ALA A 506 19.28 22.18 25.37
N SER A 507 19.59 22.26 26.67
CA SER A 507 19.82 21.10 27.53
C SER A 507 18.70 20.88 28.56
N LEU A 508 17.77 21.83 28.70
CA LEU A 508 16.65 21.78 29.67
C LEU A 508 15.49 22.69 29.22
N TYR A 509 14.25 22.34 29.60
CA TYR A 509 13.05 23.15 29.42
C TYR A 509 12.32 23.40 30.75
N PHE A 510 11.77 24.61 30.91
CA PHE A 510 10.91 25.01 32.03
C PHE A 510 9.50 25.33 31.52
N ILE A 511 8.48 24.74 32.14
CA ILE A 511 7.07 24.82 31.77
C ILE A 511 6.32 25.62 32.84
N TYR A 512 5.52 26.59 32.43
CA TYR A 512 4.67 27.38 33.31
C TYR A 512 3.19 27.19 32.91
N ARG A 513 2.33 27.03 33.91
CA ARG A 513 0.86 26.94 33.76
C ARG A 513 0.22 28.24 34.23
N TYR A 514 -0.78 28.74 33.54
CA TYR A 514 -1.66 29.81 33.98
C TYR A 514 -3.09 29.29 34.14
N ASP A 515 -3.67 29.52 35.30
CA ASP A 515 -5.05 29.21 35.62
C ASP A 515 -5.91 30.46 35.43
N TYR A 516 -6.89 30.40 34.52
CA TYR A 516 -7.77 31.52 34.19
C TYR A 516 -8.72 31.92 35.33
N GLU A 517 -9.12 30.96 36.18
CA GLU A 517 -10.07 31.19 37.27
C GLU A 517 -9.36 31.83 38.46
N THR A 518 -8.23 31.25 38.87
CA THR A 518 -7.45 31.77 40.00
C THR A 518 -6.55 32.94 39.61
N LYS A 519 -6.39 33.22 38.31
CA LYS A 519 -5.51 34.24 37.73
C LYS A 519 -4.07 34.12 38.26
N SER A 520 -3.60 32.88 38.39
CA SER A 520 -2.31 32.56 39.00
C SER A 520 -1.45 31.67 38.10
N PHE A 521 -0.13 31.79 38.25
CA PHE A 521 0.83 30.93 37.56
C PHE A 521 1.30 29.79 38.47
N GLY A 522 1.28 28.57 37.96
CA GLY A 522 1.93 27.38 38.52
C GLY A 522 3.23 27.03 37.79
N GLY A 523 4.14 26.33 38.47
CA GLY A 523 5.47 25.96 37.96
C GLY A 523 6.61 26.83 38.51
N PRO A 524 7.83 26.78 37.92
CA PRO A 524 8.15 26.01 36.73
C PRO A 524 8.19 24.50 37.00
N PHE A 525 7.70 23.73 36.05
CA PHE A 525 7.96 22.30 35.94
C PHE A 525 9.11 22.07 34.97
N GLU A 526 9.96 21.08 35.21
CA GLU A 526 11.13 20.82 34.36
C GLU A 526 10.89 19.64 33.40
N SER A 527 11.41 19.76 32.18
CA SER A 527 11.52 18.62 31.25
C SER A 527 12.87 18.63 30.54
N LYS A 528 13.49 17.45 30.44
CA LYS A 528 14.71 17.24 29.64
C LYS A 528 14.38 16.83 28.20
N THR A 529 13.11 16.58 27.91
CA THR A 529 12.59 16.24 26.59
C THR A 529 11.67 17.37 26.09
N ASN A 530 11.20 17.27 24.85
CA ASN A 530 10.33 18.27 24.23
C ASN A 530 8.83 17.99 24.48
N SER A 531 8.50 17.37 25.61
CA SER A 531 7.14 17.04 26.04
C SER A 531 7.01 17.09 27.56
N PHE A 532 5.79 17.31 28.04
CA PHE A 532 5.44 17.34 29.48
C PHE A 532 3.98 16.92 29.70
N ALA A 533 3.68 16.23 30.80
CA ALA A 533 2.31 15.85 31.17
C ALA A 533 1.96 16.47 32.53
N ASP A 534 1.04 17.42 32.52
CA ASP A 534 0.52 18.05 33.73
C ASP A 534 -0.59 17.18 34.34
N SER A 535 -0.23 16.37 35.32
CA SER A 535 -1.15 15.51 36.08
C SER A 535 -1.43 16.07 37.48
N ASP A 536 -1.30 17.38 37.66
CA ASP A 536 -1.55 18.05 38.94
C ASP A 536 -3.00 17.82 39.40
N SER A 537 -3.18 17.45 40.67
CA SER A 537 -4.48 17.16 41.25
C SER A 537 -5.40 18.37 41.37
N SER A 538 -4.87 19.59 41.18
CA SER A 538 -5.65 20.82 41.10
C SER A 538 -6.36 21.03 39.75
N LEU A 539 -6.10 20.18 38.75
CA LEU A 539 -6.78 20.26 37.46
C LEU A 539 -8.23 19.77 37.57
N GLU A 540 -9.19 20.60 37.13
CA GLU A 540 -10.61 20.29 37.20
C GLU A 540 -11.22 19.99 35.82
N LYS A 541 -12.14 19.03 35.78
CA LYS A 541 -12.85 18.62 34.56
C LYS A 541 -13.73 19.75 34.04
N GLY A 542 -13.61 20.04 32.74
CA GLY A 542 -14.34 21.13 32.10
C GLY A 542 -13.72 22.52 32.27
N LYS A 543 -12.54 22.64 32.90
CA LYS A 543 -11.76 23.89 32.97
C LYS A 543 -10.62 23.91 31.96
N SER A 544 -10.24 25.11 31.51
CA SER A 544 -9.12 25.35 30.60
C SER A 544 -7.96 26.06 31.29
N TYR A 545 -6.73 25.73 30.89
CA TYR A 545 -5.48 26.24 31.43
C TYR A 545 -4.57 26.66 30.27
N ALA A 546 -3.75 27.70 30.44
CA ALA A 546 -2.76 28.13 29.44
C ALA A 546 -1.34 27.75 29.85
N TYR A 547 -0.47 27.46 28.87
CA TYR A 547 0.90 27.00 29.12
C TYR A 547 1.91 27.76 28.27
N THR A 548 3.11 27.99 28.80
CA THR A 548 4.28 28.52 28.07
C THR A 548 5.56 27.79 28.47
N VAL A 549 6.54 27.71 27.56
CA VAL A 549 7.80 26.99 27.75
C VAL A 549 9.02 27.89 27.49
N LEU A 550 10.09 27.67 28.27
CA LEU A 550 11.38 28.35 28.21
C LEU A 550 12.51 27.32 28.04
N ALA A 551 13.46 27.50 27.12
CA ALA A 551 14.63 26.63 26.93
C ALA A 551 15.89 27.18 27.61
N ALA A 552 16.82 26.31 28.01
CA ALA A 552 18.05 26.71 28.70
C ALA A 552 19.27 25.86 28.31
N ASN A 553 20.45 26.47 28.35
CA ASN A 553 21.75 25.80 28.33
C ASN A 553 22.78 26.50 29.22
N GLN A 554 24.02 26.01 29.23
CA GLN A 554 25.11 26.58 30.05
C GLN A 554 25.48 28.04 29.71
N TYR A 555 25.04 28.57 28.57
CA TYR A 555 25.29 29.93 28.11
C TYR A 555 24.10 30.87 28.34
N GLY A 556 22.92 30.35 28.72
CA GLY A 556 21.77 31.17 29.10
C GLY A 556 20.42 30.55 28.76
N TYR A 557 19.39 31.37 28.89
CA TYR A 557 17.99 31.03 28.62
C TYR A 557 17.53 31.61 27.28
N SER A 558 16.55 30.97 26.67
CA SER A 558 15.80 31.52 25.54
C SER A 558 14.77 32.56 25.99
N GLU A 559 14.00 33.13 25.06
CA GLU A 559 12.72 33.78 25.37
C GLU A 559 11.62 32.73 25.61
N TYR A 560 10.50 33.15 26.22
CA TYR A 560 9.29 32.34 26.39
C TYR A 560 8.62 32.03 25.03
N SER A 561 8.00 30.86 24.92
CA SER A 561 7.17 30.50 23.77
C SER A 561 5.86 31.31 23.70
N ALA A 562 5.13 31.16 22.59
CA ALA A 562 3.70 31.49 22.58
C ALA A 562 2.90 30.55 23.51
N TYR A 563 1.71 31.00 23.94
CA TYR A 563 0.85 30.21 24.82
C TYR A 563 0.06 29.13 24.07
N ALA A 564 -0.16 27.98 24.71
CA ALA A 564 -1.11 26.95 24.28
C ALA A 564 -2.18 26.70 25.37
N THR A 565 -3.42 26.40 24.97
CA THR A 565 -4.53 26.15 25.91
C THR A 565 -4.87 24.66 25.95
N GLY A 566 -5.11 24.10 27.15
CA GLY A 566 -5.46 22.70 27.38
C GLY A 566 -6.56 22.54 28.43
N SER A 567 -7.25 21.39 28.44
CA SER A 567 -8.37 21.11 29.36
C SER A 567 -8.56 19.60 29.62
N LEU A 568 -9.20 19.24 30.73
CA LEU A 568 -9.57 17.86 31.06
C LEU A 568 -10.93 17.44 30.43
N HIS A 569 -11.09 16.16 30.11
CA HIS A 569 -12.28 15.58 29.46
C HIS A 569 -13.54 15.72 30.34
N PRO A 570 -14.66 16.25 29.81
CA PRO A 570 -15.83 16.63 30.62
C PRO A 570 -16.68 15.46 31.14
N THR A 571 -16.88 14.35 30.39
CA THR A 571 -17.71 13.19 30.83
C THR A 571 -17.34 11.85 30.14
N ALA A 572 -16.71 10.88 30.82
CA ALA A 572 -16.38 9.57 30.23
C ALA A 572 -17.39 8.46 30.63
N ARG A 573 -17.99 7.76 29.65
CA ARG A 573 -18.73 6.49 29.78
C ARG A 573 -18.42 5.56 28.58
N ALA A 574 -18.46 4.24 28.81
CA ALA A 574 -18.03 3.15 27.93
C ALA A 574 -19.04 2.75 26.84
N GLY A 575 -18.53 2.38 25.65
CA GLY A 575 -19.28 1.58 24.66
C GLY A 575 -18.84 1.78 23.20
N GLU A 576 -18.10 0.79 22.66
CA GLU A 576 -17.81 0.41 21.24
C GLU A 576 -16.31 0.18 20.94
N ALA A 577 -16.00 -0.98 20.35
CA ALA A 577 -14.64 -1.36 19.95
C ALA A 577 -14.11 -0.37 18.91
N PRO A 578 -12.85 0.07 19.02
CA PRO A 578 -12.34 1.14 18.17
C PRO A 578 -12.12 0.70 16.72
N ALA A 579 -12.01 1.68 15.81
CA ALA A 579 -11.59 1.41 14.43
C ALA A 579 -10.14 0.88 14.37
N PRO A 580 -9.78 0.04 13.37
CA PRO A 580 -8.38 -0.32 13.17
C PRO A 580 -7.52 0.90 12.80
N PRO A 581 -6.23 0.92 13.15
CA PRO A 581 -5.29 1.93 12.70
C PRO A 581 -5.26 2.03 11.18
N SER A 582 -5.24 3.26 10.68
CA SER A 582 -5.08 3.55 9.24
C SER A 582 -3.69 4.10 8.97
N GLU A 583 -3.27 4.07 7.71
CA GLU A 583 -1.96 4.57 7.27
C GLU A 583 -0.79 3.89 8.02
N LEU A 584 -0.91 2.59 8.33
CA LEU A 584 0.21 1.81 8.87
C LEU A 584 1.35 1.85 7.85
N LYS A 585 2.51 2.31 8.31
CA LYS A 585 3.78 2.35 7.58
C LYS A 585 4.81 1.59 8.39
N GLY A 586 5.73 0.95 7.70
CA GLY A 586 6.83 0.27 8.35
C GLY A 586 8.10 0.30 7.51
N SER A 587 9.24 0.36 8.18
CA SER A 587 10.56 0.32 7.56
C SER A 587 11.58 -0.36 8.48
N ILE A 588 12.73 -0.75 7.93
CA ILE A 588 13.89 -1.19 8.70
C ILE A 588 14.99 -0.13 8.60
N THR A 589 15.59 0.25 9.73
CA THR A 589 16.72 1.19 9.78
C THR A 589 18.03 0.50 9.43
N GLN A 590 19.09 1.30 9.19
CA GLN A 590 20.45 0.78 8.98
C GLN A 590 20.95 -0.07 10.17
N ASN A 591 20.49 0.25 11.39
CA ASN A 591 20.79 -0.49 12.61
C ASN A 591 19.90 -1.73 12.79
N GLN A 592 19.18 -2.14 11.74
CA GLN A 592 18.30 -3.32 11.71
C GLN A 592 17.16 -3.26 12.73
N GLN A 593 16.67 -2.06 13.03
CA GLN A 593 15.44 -1.89 13.82
C GLN A 593 14.24 -1.72 12.88
N VAL A 594 13.21 -2.51 13.11
CA VAL A 594 11.88 -2.31 12.55
C VAL A 594 11.27 -1.10 13.22
N GLU A 595 10.77 -0.16 12.44
CA GLU A 595 10.02 0.99 12.90
C GLU A 595 8.66 1.00 12.21
N LEU A 596 7.59 0.99 12.99
CA LEU A 596 6.21 1.10 12.54
C LEU A 596 5.62 2.43 13.01
N SER A 597 4.76 3.02 12.18
CA SER A 597 3.95 4.19 12.53
C SER A 597 2.58 4.12 11.90
N TRP A 598 1.56 4.67 12.56
CA TRP A 598 0.19 4.72 12.05
C TRP A 598 -0.51 6.00 12.49
N LYS A 599 -1.70 6.24 11.91
CA LYS A 599 -2.54 7.36 12.31
C LYS A 599 -3.29 7.06 13.60
N THR A 600 -3.39 8.05 14.48
CA THR A 600 -4.15 7.95 15.73
C THR A 600 -5.61 7.62 15.46
N VAL A 601 -6.15 6.66 16.20
CA VAL A 601 -7.58 6.34 16.21
C VAL A 601 -8.24 7.09 17.36
N LYS A 602 -9.36 7.78 17.07
CA LYS A 602 -10.09 8.59 18.04
C LYS A 602 -10.52 7.72 19.23
N GLY A 603 -10.18 8.15 20.44
CA GLY A 603 -10.51 7.42 21.67
C GLY A 603 -9.60 6.22 21.99
N VAL A 604 -8.50 6.05 21.25
CA VAL A 604 -7.56 4.92 21.41
C VAL A 604 -6.16 5.42 21.74
N ARG A 605 -5.63 4.94 22.84
CA ARG A 605 -4.24 5.20 23.29
C ARG A 605 -3.34 4.00 23.17
N VAL A 606 -3.95 2.82 23.16
CA VAL A 606 -3.27 1.55 23.27
C VAL A 606 -3.46 0.78 21.99
N TYR A 607 -2.37 0.21 21.47
CA TYR A 607 -2.40 -0.56 20.23
C TYR A 607 -1.68 -1.89 20.44
N ASN A 608 -2.25 -2.95 19.90
CA ASN A 608 -1.69 -4.29 19.93
C ASN A 608 -1.03 -4.57 18.58
N VAL A 609 0.28 -4.78 18.60
CA VAL A 609 1.09 -5.05 17.41
C VAL A 609 1.19 -6.55 17.22
N PHE A 610 0.93 -7.01 16.00
CA PHE A 610 1.04 -8.40 15.61
C PHE A 610 2.00 -8.54 14.43
N ARG A 611 2.67 -9.68 14.34
CA ARG A 611 3.51 -10.02 13.19
C ARG A 611 3.34 -11.45 12.74
N LYS A 612 3.59 -11.70 11.46
CA LYS A 612 3.50 -13.00 10.80
C LYS A 612 4.72 -13.19 9.91
N LEU A 613 5.35 -14.36 9.97
CA LEU A 613 6.38 -14.74 8.99
C LEU A 613 5.70 -15.18 7.70
N SER A 614 6.17 -14.72 6.55
CA SER A 614 5.66 -15.13 5.24
C SER A 614 5.62 -16.65 5.10
N GLY A 615 4.48 -17.21 4.67
CA GLY A 615 4.25 -18.65 4.56
C GLY A 615 3.73 -19.35 5.82
N THR A 616 3.65 -18.65 6.95
CA THR A 616 2.96 -19.15 8.16
C THR A 616 1.47 -18.82 8.12
N LYS A 617 0.64 -19.43 8.99
CA LYS A 617 -0.84 -19.26 8.94
C LYS A 617 -1.35 -18.06 9.72
N GLU A 618 -0.80 -17.77 10.90
CA GLU A 618 -1.40 -16.83 11.86
C GLU A 618 -0.46 -15.68 12.25
N PHE A 619 -1.05 -14.50 12.47
CA PHE A 619 -0.39 -13.37 13.12
C PHE A 619 -0.19 -13.66 14.62
N LYS A 620 1.03 -13.50 15.10
CA LYS A 620 1.40 -13.64 16.51
C LYS A 620 1.44 -12.28 17.17
N PHE A 621 0.84 -12.18 18.35
CA PHE A 621 0.94 -10.99 19.19
C PHE A 621 2.42 -10.72 19.54
N VAL A 622 2.85 -9.47 19.36
CA VAL A 622 4.21 -9.01 19.66
C VAL A 622 4.21 -8.26 20.98
N THR A 623 3.49 -7.14 21.02
CA THR A 623 3.41 -6.30 22.22
C THR A 623 2.22 -5.34 22.16
N LYS A 624 1.93 -4.76 23.31
CA LYS A 624 1.07 -3.59 23.48
C LYS A 624 1.95 -2.32 23.49
N VAL A 625 1.53 -1.28 22.78
CA VAL A 625 2.18 0.03 22.81
C VAL A 625 1.19 1.14 23.16
N GLU A 626 1.67 2.12 23.89
CA GLU A 626 0.97 3.39 24.12
C GLU A 626 1.45 4.40 23.09
N GLY A 627 0.55 4.88 22.25
CA GLY A 627 0.87 5.77 21.12
C GLY A 627 0.94 5.07 19.76
N THR A 628 1.32 5.83 18.73
CA THR A 628 1.15 5.42 17.33
C THR A 628 2.43 4.95 16.64
N GLN A 629 3.41 4.55 17.44
CA GLN A 629 4.72 4.11 16.97
C GLN A 629 5.15 2.85 17.70
N PHE A 630 5.89 1.99 17.00
CA PHE A 630 6.49 0.80 17.57
C PHE A 630 7.87 0.58 16.97
N LYS A 631 8.82 0.13 17.79
CA LYS A 631 10.16 -0.25 17.35
C LYS A 631 10.59 -1.57 17.96
N GLU A 632 11.27 -2.40 17.18
CA GLU A 632 11.95 -3.60 17.66
C GLU A 632 13.17 -3.95 16.80
N PRO A 633 14.14 -4.72 17.33
CA PRO A 633 15.12 -5.38 16.47
C PRO A 633 14.44 -6.28 15.43
N PHE A 634 14.98 -6.35 14.22
CA PHE A 634 14.45 -7.24 13.19
C PHE A 634 14.41 -8.69 13.69
N PRO A 635 13.23 -9.34 13.69
CA PRO A 635 13.04 -10.58 14.43
C PRO A 635 13.55 -11.83 13.71
N GLY A 636 13.89 -11.70 12.43
CA GLY A 636 14.29 -12.80 11.58
C GLY A 636 15.75 -12.77 11.16
N LYS A 637 16.12 -13.71 10.30
CA LYS A 637 17.39 -13.72 9.57
C LYS A 637 17.24 -12.96 8.26
N SER A 638 18.37 -12.54 7.68
CA SER A 638 18.35 -11.97 6.33
C SER A 638 17.74 -12.97 5.33
N GLY A 639 16.89 -12.48 4.43
CA GLY A 639 16.11 -13.27 3.47
C GLY A 639 14.70 -13.63 3.95
N GLU A 640 14.34 -13.30 5.20
CA GLU A 640 12.98 -13.52 5.70
C GLU A 640 12.08 -12.30 5.50
N LEU A 641 10.82 -12.56 5.16
CA LEU A 641 9.77 -11.57 4.98
C LEU A 641 8.74 -11.68 6.10
N TYR A 642 8.51 -10.59 6.81
CA TYR A 642 7.49 -10.47 7.85
C TYR A 642 6.39 -9.51 7.42
N PHE A 643 5.17 -9.81 7.83
CA PHE A 643 4.02 -8.90 7.75
C PHE A 643 3.67 -8.43 9.15
N TYR A 644 3.39 -7.13 9.29
CA TYR A 644 2.96 -6.52 10.53
C TYR A 644 1.57 -5.94 10.37
N THR A 645 0.73 -6.13 11.39
CA THR A 645 -0.57 -5.46 11.52
C THR A 645 -0.73 -4.94 12.93
N VAL A 646 -1.63 -3.97 13.12
CA VAL A 646 -1.86 -3.31 14.39
C VAL A 646 -3.36 -3.25 14.64
N ARG A 647 -3.78 -3.54 15.88
CA ARG A 647 -5.14 -3.37 16.36
C ARG A 647 -5.20 -2.22 17.36
N SER A 648 -6.24 -1.43 17.30
CA SER A 648 -6.58 -0.44 18.31
C SER A 648 -7.20 -1.13 19.52
N GLN A 649 -6.87 -0.71 20.73
CA GLN A 649 -7.48 -1.21 21.96
C GLN A 649 -8.10 -0.06 22.75
N SER A 650 -9.40 -0.18 23.01
CA SER A 650 -10.14 0.71 23.92
C SER A 650 -10.13 0.12 25.33
N GLU A 651 -9.83 0.94 26.34
CA GLU A 651 -9.92 0.55 27.75
C GLU A 651 -11.36 0.22 28.18
N LEU A 652 -12.35 0.68 27.41
CA LEU A 652 -13.76 0.60 27.74
C LEU A 652 -14.56 -0.37 26.83
N ALA A 653 -13.96 -0.90 25.75
CA ALA A 653 -14.75 -1.61 24.72
C ALA A 653 -14.00 -2.64 23.83
N GLY A 654 -12.79 -3.08 24.19
CA GLY A 654 -12.09 -4.19 23.49
C GLY A 654 -11.22 -3.75 22.29
N GLU A 655 -10.83 -4.71 21.45
CA GLU A 655 -9.91 -4.52 20.32
C GLU A 655 -10.63 -4.32 18.97
N SER A 656 -10.02 -3.56 18.08
CA SER A 656 -10.40 -3.50 16.66
C SER A 656 -10.03 -4.79 15.91
N VAL A 657 -10.48 -4.91 14.67
CA VAL A 657 -9.89 -5.85 13.69
C VAL A 657 -8.45 -5.44 13.31
N ASP A 658 -7.76 -6.30 12.56
CA ASP A 658 -6.42 -6.02 12.02
C ASP A 658 -6.44 -4.82 11.05
N SER A 659 -5.41 -3.97 11.11
CA SER A 659 -5.14 -2.98 10.07
C SER A 659 -4.61 -3.65 8.80
N ILE A 660 -4.59 -2.90 7.69
CA ILE A 660 -3.90 -3.32 6.47
C ILE A 660 -2.42 -3.55 6.80
N SER A 661 -1.93 -4.75 6.51
CA SER A 661 -0.58 -5.15 6.90
C SER A 661 0.50 -4.43 6.09
N VAL A 662 1.66 -4.21 6.71
CA VAL A 662 2.89 -3.77 6.01
C VAL A 662 3.91 -4.89 5.97
N ALA A 663 4.69 -4.94 4.89
CA ALA A 663 5.78 -5.89 4.73
C ALA A 663 7.11 -5.32 5.23
N ILE A 664 7.85 -6.13 5.97
CA ILE A 664 9.17 -5.81 6.54
C ILE A 664 10.10 -6.97 6.26
N PHE A 665 11.26 -6.69 5.67
CA PHE A 665 12.25 -7.70 5.32
C PHE A 665 13.65 -7.11 5.44
N LYS A 666 14.62 -8.01 5.55
CA LYS A 666 16.05 -7.69 5.46
C LYS A 666 16.65 -8.52 4.34
N ASN A 667 17.11 -7.90 3.27
CA ASN A 667 17.75 -8.63 2.17
C ASN A 667 19.13 -9.14 2.60
N SER A 668 19.50 -10.33 2.16
CA SER A 668 20.81 -10.92 2.44
C SER A 668 21.90 -10.22 1.64
N GLU A 669 23.01 -9.90 2.30
CA GLU A 669 24.24 -9.55 1.61
C GLU A 669 24.76 -10.81 0.91
N ARG A 670 24.45 -10.92 -0.38
CA ARG A 670 24.92 -12.03 -1.20
C ARG A 670 26.34 -11.69 -1.62
N ALA A 671 27.29 -12.62 -1.40
CA ALA A 671 28.61 -12.49 -2.00
C ALA A 671 28.44 -12.48 -3.53
N LYS A 672 29.26 -11.72 -4.27
CA LYS A 672 29.31 -11.84 -5.73
C LYS A 672 29.53 -13.30 -6.06
N SER A 673 28.48 -13.93 -6.59
CA SER A 673 28.57 -15.23 -7.22
C SER A 673 29.52 -15.02 -8.38
N ARG A 674 30.79 -15.39 -8.19
CA ARG A 674 31.65 -15.68 -9.32
C ARG A 674 30.99 -16.85 -9.98
N SER A 675 30.20 -16.57 -11.01
CA SER A 675 29.82 -17.63 -11.93
C SER A 675 31.14 -18.30 -12.28
N ILE A 676 31.26 -19.59 -11.96
CA ILE A 676 32.29 -20.41 -12.57
C ILE A 676 31.83 -20.44 -14.02
N ILE A 677 32.27 -19.43 -14.77
CA ILE A 677 32.12 -19.37 -16.20
C ILE A 677 32.68 -20.72 -16.66
N PRO A 678 31.91 -21.52 -17.43
CA PRO A 678 32.43 -22.74 -18.02
C PRO A 678 33.75 -22.39 -18.64
N ASP A 679 34.78 -23.09 -18.20
CA ASP A 679 36.11 -22.79 -18.68
C ASP A 679 36.19 -23.18 -20.15
N GLU A 680 35.84 -22.24 -21.03
CA GLU A 680 36.00 -22.36 -22.46
C GLU A 680 37.48 -22.48 -22.83
N SER A 681 38.42 -22.35 -21.88
CA SER A 681 39.83 -22.58 -22.16
C SER A 681 40.13 -23.96 -22.76
N GLN A 682 39.26 -24.96 -22.50
CA GLN A 682 39.37 -26.28 -23.13
C GLN A 682 39.34 -26.23 -24.66
N LYS A 683 38.72 -25.20 -25.28
CA LYS A 683 38.73 -25.05 -26.73
C LYS A 683 40.14 -24.72 -27.26
N PHE A 684 40.99 -24.12 -26.42
CA PHE A 684 42.38 -23.80 -26.74
C PHE A 684 43.36 -24.91 -26.35
N THR A 685 43.04 -25.80 -25.40
CA THR A 685 44.02 -26.79 -24.91
C THR A 685 44.37 -27.85 -25.95
N GLY A 686 45.61 -28.29 -25.95
CA GLY A 686 46.15 -29.28 -26.87
C GLY A 686 47.43 -28.82 -27.56
N GLU A 687 47.94 -29.69 -28.43
CA GLU A 687 49.15 -29.43 -29.20
C GLU A 687 48.80 -28.83 -30.57
N TYR A 688 49.49 -27.75 -30.92
CA TYR A 688 49.43 -27.12 -32.23
C TYR A 688 50.80 -27.19 -32.87
N LYS A 689 50.84 -27.55 -34.14
CA LYS A 689 52.06 -27.62 -34.94
C LYS A 689 51.97 -26.65 -36.10
N GLY A 690 53.05 -25.96 -36.33
CA GLY A 690 53.22 -25.07 -37.47
C GLY A 690 54.69 -24.98 -37.86
N GLN A 691 54.95 -24.02 -38.73
CA GLN A 691 56.28 -23.66 -39.17
C GLN A 691 56.46 -22.18 -38.84
N LEU A 692 57.59 -21.82 -38.25
CA LEU A 692 57.98 -20.44 -37.98
C LEU A 692 59.04 -20.04 -39.01
N TRP A 693 58.82 -18.91 -39.68
CA TRP A 693 59.81 -18.33 -40.57
C TRP A 693 60.67 -17.29 -39.83
N ASN A 694 61.97 -17.55 -39.68
CA ASN A 694 62.88 -16.64 -38.98
C ASN A 694 63.61 -15.63 -39.91
N GLY A 695 63.15 -15.50 -41.16
CA GLY A 695 63.80 -14.67 -42.19
C GLY A 695 64.84 -15.39 -43.04
N ALA A 696 65.33 -16.56 -42.62
CA ALA A 696 66.34 -17.35 -43.36
C ALA A 696 65.93 -18.80 -43.62
N ASN A 697 65.27 -19.48 -42.68
CA ASN A 697 64.81 -20.87 -42.80
C ASN A 697 63.46 -21.10 -42.10
N SER A 698 62.72 -22.13 -42.54
CA SER A 698 61.49 -22.60 -41.89
C SER A 698 61.85 -23.56 -40.76
N MET A 699 61.41 -23.26 -39.54
CA MET A 699 61.67 -24.07 -38.35
C MET A 699 60.37 -24.65 -37.79
N PRO A 700 60.37 -25.86 -37.21
CA PRO A 700 59.19 -26.42 -36.58
C PRO A 700 58.80 -25.61 -35.33
N LEU A 701 57.53 -25.24 -35.28
CA LEU A 701 56.90 -24.55 -34.15
C LEU A 701 55.89 -25.50 -33.51
N THR A 702 56.06 -25.80 -32.23
CA THR A 702 55.08 -26.54 -31.44
C THR A 702 54.56 -25.66 -30.31
N VAL A 703 53.25 -25.52 -30.22
CA VAL A 703 52.59 -24.79 -29.14
C VAL A 703 51.73 -25.76 -28.35
N ASN A 704 52.06 -25.94 -27.08
CA ASN A 704 51.30 -26.76 -26.15
C ASN A 704 50.58 -25.85 -25.18
N ILE A 705 49.24 -25.93 -25.19
CA ILE A 705 48.40 -25.17 -24.27
C ILE A 705 47.80 -26.15 -23.27
N SER A 706 48.14 -25.96 -22.00
CA SER A 706 47.64 -26.76 -20.89
C SER A 706 47.06 -25.87 -19.80
N LYS A 707 46.11 -26.41 -19.05
CA LYS A 707 45.55 -25.74 -17.87
C LYS A 707 46.25 -26.25 -16.62
N GLU A 708 46.86 -25.35 -15.86
CA GLU A 708 47.41 -25.63 -14.54
C GLU A 708 46.62 -24.82 -13.51
N LYS A 709 45.82 -25.51 -12.68
CA LYS A 709 44.85 -24.87 -11.76
C LYS A 709 43.96 -23.88 -12.50
N ASP A 710 43.99 -22.58 -12.16
CA ASP A 710 43.16 -21.52 -12.77
C ASP A 710 43.91 -20.69 -13.83
N THR A 711 45.07 -21.16 -14.31
CA THR A 711 45.91 -20.42 -15.27
C THR A 711 46.19 -21.26 -16.52
N LEU A 712 46.08 -20.62 -17.69
CA LEU A 712 46.50 -21.20 -18.96
C LEU A 712 48.00 -21.00 -19.14
N ILE A 713 48.68 -22.12 -19.34
CA ILE A 713 50.11 -22.15 -19.61
C ILE A 713 50.30 -22.47 -21.10
N ILE A 714 50.94 -21.54 -21.81
CA ILE A 714 51.32 -21.72 -23.21
C ILE A 714 52.82 -21.99 -23.26
N LYS A 715 53.19 -23.19 -23.69
CA LYS A 715 54.58 -23.57 -23.95
C LYS A 715 54.82 -23.52 -25.46
N VAL A 716 55.65 -22.57 -25.88
CA VAL A 716 56.04 -22.38 -27.27
C VAL A 716 57.44 -22.95 -27.44
N LYS A 717 57.56 -23.99 -28.26
CA LYS A 717 58.82 -24.62 -28.61
C LYS A 717 59.20 -24.26 -30.05
N GLU A 718 60.28 -23.51 -30.17
CA GLU A 718 60.88 -23.07 -31.43
C GLU A 718 62.20 -23.84 -31.58
N GLY A 719 62.22 -24.90 -32.39
CA GLY A 719 63.39 -25.79 -32.50
C GLY A 719 63.77 -26.44 -31.15
N ASN A 720 64.97 -26.12 -30.63
CA ASN A 720 65.50 -26.65 -29.36
C ASN A 720 65.17 -25.78 -28.14
N THR A 721 64.60 -24.59 -28.35
CA THR A 721 64.28 -23.64 -27.28
C THR A 721 62.79 -23.70 -26.93
N GLU A 722 62.47 -23.85 -25.65
CA GLU A 722 61.11 -23.82 -25.13
C GLU A 722 60.93 -22.61 -24.20
N LYS A 723 59.86 -21.84 -24.43
CA LYS A 723 59.47 -20.71 -23.58
C LYS A 723 58.05 -20.91 -23.08
N GLN A 724 57.84 -20.53 -21.82
CA GLN A 724 56.55 -20.66 -21.15
C GLN A 724 55.95 -19.28 -20.88
N TYR A 725 54.66 -19.15 -21.18
CA TYR A 725 53.91 -17.93 -20.99
C TYR A 725 52.62 -18.20 -20.22
N GLN A 726 52.23 -17.25 -19.37
CA GLN A 726 50.91 -17.24 -18.75
C GLN A 726 49.96 -16.47 -19.66
N ALA A 727 48.81 -17.05 -19.95
CA ALA A 727 47.80 -16.45 -20.80
C ALA A 727 46.59 -15.98 -19.98
N LYS A 728 46.08 -14.79 -20.31
CA LYS A 728 44.78 -14.31 -19.84
C LYS A 728 43.73 -14.67 -20.88
N ASN A 729 42.71 -15.41 -20.46
CA ASN A 729 41.54 -15.67 -21.29
C ASN A 729 40.58 -14.48 -21.21
N VAL A 730 40.07 -14.03 -22.36
CA VAL A 730 39.03 -13.01 -22.44
C VAL A 730 37.72 -13.72 -22.79
N TYR A 731 36.72 -13.62 -21.91
CA TYR A 731 35.44 -14.30 -22.09
C TYR A 731 34.75 -13.88 -23.40
N GLY A 732 34.19 -14.85 -24.15
CA GLY A 732 33.60 -14.62 -25.48
C GLY A 732 34.61 -14.37 -26.60
N SER A 733 35.91 -14.37 -26.29
CA SER A 733 36.97 -14.20 -27.28
C SER A 733 37.37 -15.53 -27.92
N SER A 734 37.77 -15.46 -29.19
CA SER A 734 38.55 -16.50 -29.87
C SER A 734 40.05 -16.37 -29.62
N SER A 735 40.48 -15.47 -28.73
CA SER A 735 41.88 -15.11 -28.53
C SER A 735 42.35 -15.22 -27.07
N LEU A 736 43.62 -15.58 -26.90
CA LEU A 736 44.37 -15.54 -25.65
C LEU A 736 45.44 -14.45 -25.73
N GLU A 737 45.59 -13.68 -24.67
CA GLU A 737 46.65 -12.66 -24.56
C GLU A 737 47.75 -13.13 -23.61
N THR A 738 49.01 -12.97 -24.04
CA THR A 738 50.21 -13.20 -23.21
C THR A 738 51.02 -11.92 -23.10
N SER A 739 52.06 -11.92 -22.26
CA SER A 739 53.00 -10.80 -22.16
C SER A 739 53.80 -10.52 -23.43
N GLY A 740 53.79 -11.42 -24.44
CA GLY A 740 54.60 -11.28 -25.65
C GLY A 740 53.86 -11.42 -26.99
N PHE A 741 52.68 -12.06 -27.02
CA PHE A 741 51.92 -12.33 -28.24
C PHE A 741 50.43 -12.60 -27.97
N THR A 742 49.63 -12.57 -29.01
CA THR A 742 48.21 -12.96 -29.02
C THR A 742 48.03 -14.27 -29.78
N PHE A 743 47.27 -15.22 -29.22
CA PHE A 743 46.93 -16.49 -29.85
C PHE A 743 45.44 -16.54 -30.18
N THR A 744 45.06 -16.59 -31.46
CA THR A 744 43.66 -16.47 -31.91
C THR A 744 43.20 -17.70 -32.70
N LEU A 745 42.20 -18.41 -32.22
CA LEU A 745 41.56 -19.52 -32.95
C LEU A 745 40.77 -19.02 -34.17
N ASP A 746 40.81 -19.81 -35.23
CA ASP A 746 39.91 -19.62 -36.37
C ASP A 746 38.46 -20.04 -36.04
N LYS A 747 37.52 -19.72 -36.93
CA LYS A 747 36.10 -20.08 -36.78
C LYS A 747 35.84 -21.58 -36.65
N SER A 748 36.78 -22.43 -37.06
CA SER A 748 36.65 -23.90 -37.02
C SER A 748 37.25 -24.53 -35.76
N GLY A 749 38.05 -23.79 -34.99
CA GLY A 749 38.82 -24.28 -33.84
C GLY A 749 39.93 -25.28 -34.20
N ARG A 750 40.24 -25.45 -35.49
CA ARG A 750 41.23 -26.41 -36.01
C ARG A 750 42.56 -25.75 -36.36
N SER A 751 42.59 -24.43 -36.50
CA SER A 751 43.82 -23.66 -36.64
C SER A 751 43.78 -22.39 -35.80
N ALA A 752 44.96 -21.84 -35.53
CA ALA A 752 45.13 -20.64 -34.73
C ALA A 752 46.21 -19.74 -35.32
N ARG A 753 46.12 -18.44 -35.05
CA ARG A 753 47.12 -17.43 -35.39
C ARG A 753 47.88 -16.97 -34.15
N ILE A 754 49.19 -16.78 -34.28
CA ILE A 754 50.07 -16.26 -33.26
C ILE A 754 50.63 -14.95 -33.78
N SER A 755 50.27 -13.84 -33.14
CA SER A 755 50.63 -12.50 -33.58
C SER A 755 51.44 -11.78 -32.51
N THR A 756 52.60 -11.24 -32.88
CA THR A 756 53.44 -10.36 -32.05
C THR A 756 53.51 -8.96 -32.68
N ALA A 757 54.24 -8.03 -32.07
CA ALA A 757 54.59 -6.76 -32.72
C ALA A 757 55.49 -6.93 -33.97
N SER A 758 56.06 -8.13 -34.19
CA SER A 758 57.14 -8.37 -35.16
C SER A 758 56.85 -9.45 -36.21
N TYR A 759 55.84 -10.32 -36.01
CA TYR A 759 55.44 -11.38 -36.96
C TYR A 759 54.05 -11.96 -36.66
N ASP A 760 53.42 -12.61 -37.66
CA ASP A 760 52.10 -13.28 -37.60
C ASP A 760 52.16 -14.67 -38.27
N GLU A 761 51.87 -15.74 -37.51
CA GLU A 761 52.08 -17.13 -37.94
C GLU A 761 50.85 -18.01 -37.68
N THR A 762 50.58 -18.97 -38.58
CA THR A 762 49.42 -19.88 -38.45
C THR A 762 49.85 -21.29 -38.02
N VAL A 763 49.25 -21.79 -36.94
CA VAL A 763 49.47 -23.14 -36.41
C VAL A 763 48.19 -23.97 -36.53
N ARG A 764 48.33 -25.28 -36.76
CA ARG A 764 47.20 -26.21 -36.86
C ARG A 764 47.18 -27.17 -35.68
N ARG A 765 45.98 -27.47 -35.18
CA ARG A 765 45.80 -28.43 -34.09
C ARG A 765 46.19 -29.81 -34.59
N SER A 766 47.02 -30.54 -33.82
CA SER A 766 47.28 -31.94 -34.15
C SER A 766 45.98 -32.73 -34.01
N SER A 767 45.65 -33.56 -35.00
CA SER A 767 44.61 -34.58 -34.81
C SER A 767 45.11 -35.54 -33.74
N LYS A 768 44.26 -35.87 -32.76
CA LYS A 768 44.57 -36.91 -31.76
C LYS A 768 44.99 -38.21 -32.43
#